data_AF-A0AA36HHC2-F1
#
_entry.id   AF-A0AA36HHC2-F1
#
_cell.length_a   1.000
_cell.length_b   1.000
_cell.length_c   1.000
_cell.angle_alpha   90.00
_cell.angle_beta   90.00
_cell.angle_gamma   90.00
#
_symmetry.space_group_name_H-M   'P 1'
#
loop_
_entity.id
_entity.type
_entity.pdbx_description
1 polymer ?
#
loop_
_entity_poly.entity_id
_entity_poly.type
_entity_poly.pdbx_seq_one_letter_code
_entity_poly.pdbx_strand_id
1 'polypeptide(L)'
;MAKDDERDAPPTIGSGYIGAQMTRALRALQEAANREQRQSAQARVDRWSRLLDGKALDLLQHGSRTPIEGAPAWATPEVVTGGFATGALLAGGPLLDWERHLAAQVLDTGTGNERQRLNAWCLGDEGMAWLHARLQQGDYRVGVPEESALLTVAWLLQQGAHAQVEAILAAIVGWFPSLRFYPEPVPLAAGTEKLPAGGDFTLFVETAGAVVAQLQRRTSSARVKTQHHVLMQWRPLYATAVGLLLQTWRDGQPCMQFPQDWLPDAKQAVATFRTLRRQSPARKASRHRDVELLEYLALCVDGVVLTPHQRSRVGQIVNDHAGKHGVPDSDTYAARMRFEQESVAAPPHAALARIAANRLRLFPADAGVVDVASLQRDVQPDEATSLVAAGSVLPRTLRQHVARCQQGTVEQLIEAGLVPSLESLALLLPQLGARVAERGFTDPAHGRLYAACRTAFDARRSLLLLNLQSQVRMAELPWAAGLESERQRGTPAAQRMLGDVVALALRHYPETPLPNPLLRQLRSLADSAGADLPLAEELAADIFMGAFAPGFAAAARHAGRFTAGSLYARYYGIDSMMLERLGEPRPRTGRRSQHRVDDLAGLCLARADLAPGQAGPAANGAVIEQVQILTTHNLAVLFDRFQLDAVLAEELPDMIQRGFSAVCTDLQQVAPHWHAWLTARKRGAYAWRQMVFFLSRLDDAGLAQSMATLRSLFAAQPSGFQRRFAPAMDGLVVASQGGQPAQVLLGWSPQSWLRPYTPEGYLSSHPSEWTEFCDVGRLVTVEDYQIVENAYLDAIRRFCVAAGVDSLCIHSLERRESRDYHEGQPLDLDGIERVARDALRNVIWCKLVSETAEVHFGYDYYMYLVSSVDAESALLEADPLLNIQRYRSPYLREEEE
;
A
#
# COMPACT_ATOMS: atom_id res chain seq x y z
N MET A 1 -0.15 -4.27 -53.53
CA MET A 1 -0.80 -3.03 -53.05
C MET A 1 -1.66 -3.38 -51.85
N ALA A 2 -1.40 -2.69 -50.74
CA ALA A 2 -2.19 -2.55 -49.51
C ALA A 2 -2.64 -3.83 -48.75
N LYS A 3 -1.82 -4.24 -47.77
CA LYS A 3 -2.25 -4.91 -46.52
C LYS A 3 -1.15 -4.86 -45.45
N ASP A 4 -0.60 -3.68 -45.21
CA ASP A 4 0.59 -3.48 -44.35
C ASP A 4 0.40 -2.51 -43.17
N ASP A 5 -0.83 -2.12 -42.80
CA ASP A 5 -1.07 -1.03 -41.82
C ASP A 5 -1.66 -1.42 -40.45
N GLU A 6 -1.78 -2.70 -40.08
CA GLU A 6 -2.40 -3.09 -38.79
C GLU A 6 -1.42 -3.56 -37.68
N ARG A 7 -0.10 -3.37 -37.82
CA ARG A 7 0.89 -3.84 -36.81
C ARG A 7 1.47 -2.78 -35.88
N ASP A 8 1.03 -1.52 -35.96
CA ASP A 8 1.57 -0.40 -35.16
C ASP A 8 0.59 0.14 -34.09
N ALA A 9 -0.42 -0.64 -33.66
CA ALA A 9 -1.25 -0.24 -32.52
C ALA A 9 -0.40 -0.27 -31.23
N PRO A 10 -0.22 0.85 -30.52
CA PRO A 10 0.50 0.86 -29.24
C PRO A 10 -0.22 -0.06 -28.25
N PRO A 11 0.52 -0.79 -27.39
CA PRO A 11 -0.09 -1.66 -26.40
C PRO A 11 -1.06 -0.87 -25.51
N THR A 12 -2.33 -1.25 -25.56
CA THR A 12 -3.38 -0.61 -24.79
C THR A 12 -3.26 -0.99 -23.32
N ILE A 13 -3.21 0.03 -22.45
CA ILE A 13 -3.32 -0.14 -20.99
C ILE A 13 -4.60 -0.91 -20.66
N GLY A 14 -4.45 -1.99 -19.90
CA GLY A 14 -5.57 -2.82 -19.45
C GLY A 14 -6.60 -1.99 -18.68
N SER A 15 -7.78 -1.82 -19.27
CA SER A 15 -8.93 -1.11 -18.68
C SER A 15 -9.40 -1.72 -17.36
N GLY A 16 -9.10 -3.01 -17.12
CA GLY A 16 -9.47 -3.74 -15.92
C GLY A 16 -8.92 -3.15 -14.62
N TYR A 17 -7.68 -2.62 -14.60
CA TYR A 17 -7.12 -2.00 -13.38
C TYR A 17 -7.89 -0.73 -12.97
N ILE A 18 -8.20 0.12 -13.96
CA ILE A 18 -8.96 1.35 -13.74
C ILE A 18 -10.38 1.02 -13.25
N GLY A 19 -11.03 0.02 -13.86
CA GLY A 19 -12.35 -0.47 -13.43
C GLY A 19 -12.36 -1.03 -12.01
N ALA A 20 -11.33 -1.80 -11.62
CA ALA A 20 -11.19 -2.33 -10.27
C ALA A 20 -11.00 -1.23 -9.23
N GLN A 21 -10.19 -0.20 -9.53
CA GLN A 21 -10.00 0.95 -8.63
C GLN A 21 -11.25 1.81 -8.51
N MET A 22 -11.99 2.01 -9.60
CA MET A 22 -13.30 2.67 -9.59
C MET A 22 -14.29 1.94 -8.67
N THR A 23 -14.39 0.62 -8.82
CA THR A 23 -15.26 -0.23 -7.98
C THR A 23 -14.91 -0.09 -6.50
N ARG A 24 -13.61 -0.09 -6.16
CA ARG A 24 -13.14 0.14 -4.79
C ARG A 24 -13.51 1.54 -4.27
N ALA A 25 -13.42 2.57 -5.11
CA ALA A 25 -13.78 3.93 -4.73
C ALA A 25 -15.29 4.08 -4.48
N LEU A 26 -16.13 3.50 -5.35
CA LEU A 26 -17.59 3.50 -5.20
C LEU A 26 -18.04 2.75 -3.95
N ARG A 27 -17.45 1.57 -3.68
CA ARG A 27 -17.71 0.80 -2.46
C ARG A 27 -17.33 1.60 -1.21
N ALA A 28 -16.18 2.27 -1.21
CA ALA A 28 -15.77 3.14 -0.11
C ALA A 28 -16.73 4.34 0.10
N LEU A 29 -17.38 4.83 -0.95
CA LEU A 29 -18.37 5.90 -0.88
C LEU A 29 -19.69 5.40 -0.26
N GLN A 30 -20.13 4.20 -0.65
CA GLN A 30 -21.31 3.55 -0.08
C GLN A 30 -21.15 3.30 1.43
N GLU A 31 -19.95 2.95 1.86
CA GLU A 31 -19.64 2.55 3.25
C GLU A 31 -19.18 3.70 4.16
N ALA A 32 -19.13 4.92 3.62
CA ALA A 32 -18.66 6.08 4.37
C ALA A 32 -19.57 6.36 5.59
N ALA A 33 -19.01 6.21 6.79
CA ALA A 33 -19.74 6.38 8.05
C ALA A 33 -19.87 7.85 8.48
N ASN A 34 -19.09 8.76 7.89
CA ASN A 34 -19.11 10.19 8.20
C ASN A 34 -18.85 11.08 6.97
N ARG A 35 -19.08 12.40 7.13
CA ARG A 35 -18.96 13.39 6.05
C ARG A 35 -17.56 13.46 5.43
N GLU A 36 -16.51 13.36 6.24
CA GLU A 36 -15.11 13.44 5.79
C GLU A 36 -14.73 12.19 4.97
N GLN A 37 -15.10 11.00 5.43
CA GLN A 37 -14.92 9.73 4.69
C GLN A 37 -15.69 9.76 3.36
N ARG A 38 -16.92 10.31 3.38
CA ARG A 38 -17.74 10.43 2.17
C ARG A 38 -17.11 11.39 1.16
N GLN A 39 -16.63 12.55 1.60
CA GLN A 39 -15.91 13.50 0.76
C GLN A 39 -14.61 12.90 0.18
N SER A 40 -13.83 12.19 0.99
CA SER A 40 -12.60 11.53 0.53
C SER A 40 -12.87 10.40 -0.47
N ALA A 41 -13.92 9.61 -0.26
CA ALA A 41 -14.36 8.58 -1.19
C ALA A 41 -14.90 9.19 -2.50
N GLN A 42 -15.71 10.25 -2.42
CA GLN A 42 -16.20 10.97 -3.59
C GLN A 42 -15.05 11.54 -4.43
N ALA A 43 -14.09 12.20 -3.79
CA ALA A 43 -12.91 12.72 -4.50
C ALA A 43 -12.10 11.60 -5.19
N ARG A 44 -12.11 10.37 -4.67
CA ARG A 44 -11.51 9.20 -5.36
C ARG A 44 -12.34 8.81 -6.59
N VAL A 45 -13.66 8.74 -6.48
CA VAL A 45 -14.56 8.46 -7.61
C VAL A 45 -14.39 9.50 -8.72
N ASP A 46 -14.36 10.78 -8.36
CA ASP A 46 -14.23 11.89 -9.33
C ASP A 46 -12.90 11.82 -10.09
N ARG A 47 -11.80 11.46 -9.41
CA ARG A 47 -10.49 11.25 -10.06
C ARG A 47 -10.49 10.11 -11.08
N TRP A 48 -11.09 8.98 -10.72
CA TRP A 48 -11.19 7.83 -11.63
C TRP A 48 -12.18 8.07 -12.77
N SER A 49 -13.20 8.91 -12.55
CA SER A 49 -14.18 9.27 -13.59
C SER A 49 -13.53 10.15 -14.65
N ARG A 50 -12.80 11.20 -14.23
CA ARG A 50 -12.01 12.05 -15.14
C ARG A 50 -11.04 11.27 -16.02
N LEU A 51 -10.47 10.19 -15.51
CA LEU A 51 -9.61 9.27 -16.26
C LEU A 51 -10.35 8.56 -17.40
N LEU A 52 -11.55 8.05 -17.12
CA LEU A 52 -12.38 7.35 -18.12
C LEU A 52 -12.89 8.33 -19.18
N ASP A 53 -13.37 9.49 -18.75
CA ASP A 53 -13.90 10.54 -19.64
C ASP A 53 -12.79 11.11 -20.54
N GLY A 54 -11.63 11.44 -19.95
CA GLY A 54 -10.49 11.98 -20.70
C GLY A 54 -9.92 10.99 -21.72
N LYS A 55 -9.99 9.68 -21.44
CA LYS A 55 -9.65 8.64 -22.43
C LYS A 55 -10.70 8.52 -23.53
N ALA A 56 -11.99 8.61 -23.19
CA ALA A 56 -13.07 8.52 -24.17
C ALA A 56 -13.11 9.73 -25.13
N LEU A 57 -12.61 10.88 -24.69
CA LEU A 57 -12.54 12.13 -25.45
C LEU A 57 -11.17 12.35 -26.14
N ASP A 58 -10.25 11.37 -26.11
CA ASP A 58 -8.87 11.47 -26.61
C ASP A 58 -8.01 12.60 -25.99
N LEU A 59 -8.46 13.21 -24.90
CA LEU A 59 -7.75 14.26 -24.16
C LEU A 59 -6.60 13.71 -23.30
N LEU A 60 -6.59 12.39 -23.05
CA LEU A 60 -5.58 11.69 -22.25
C LEU A 60 -4.89 10.56 -23.01
N GLN A 61 -3.57 10.65 -23.12
CA GLN A 61 -2.71 9.62 -23.72
C GLN A 61 -1.79 8.99 -22.68
N HIS A 62 -2.30 7.99 -21.93
CA HIS A 62 -1.49 7.26 -20.97
C HIS A 62 -0.39 6.43 -21.65
N GLY A 63 0.73 6.22 -20.95
CA GLY A 63 1.94 5.64 -21.54
C GLY A 63 2.86 6.67 -22.22
N SER A 64 2.44 7.94 -22.26
CA SER A 64 3.21 9.08 -22.77
C SER A 64 3.76 9.96 -21.66
N ARG A 65 4.92 10.59 -21.92
CA ARG A 65 5.52 11.65 -21.08
C ARG A 65 4.76 12.98 -21.12
N THR A 66 3.86 13.16 -22.09
CA THR A 66 2.92 14.28 -22.18
C THR A 66 1.50 13.72 -22.26
N PRO A 67 0.95 13.22 -21.16
CA PRO A 67 -0.31 12.48 -21.18
C PRO A 67 -1.54 13.36 -21.32
N ILE A 68 -1.40 14.69 -21.24
CA ILE A 68 -2.49 15.67 -21.34
C ILE A 68 -2.27 16.45 -22.63
N GLU A 69 -3.27 16.48 -23.50
CA GLU A 69 -3.19 17.20 -24.77
C GLU A 69 -2.93 18.71 -24.54
N GLY A 70 -2.01 19.28 -25.34
CA GLY A 70 -1.65 20.70 -25.29
C GLY A 70 -0.83 21.13 -24.07
N ALA A 71 -0.72 20.31 -23.02
CA ALA A 71 0.11 20.61 -21.85
C ALA A 71 1.61 20.36 -22.16
N PRO A 72 2.50 21.28 -21.75
CA PRO A 72 3.93 21.10 -21.96
C PRO A 72 4.47 20.01 -21.03
N ALA A 73 5.53 19.33 -21.46
CA ALA A 73 6.14 18.24 -20.69
C ALA A 73 6.62 18.67 -19.29
N TRP A 74 6.98 19.95 -19.10
CA TRP A 74 7.42 20.46 -17.81
C TRP A 74 6.29 20.65 -16.80
N ALA A 75 5.03 20.76 -17.26
CA ALA A 75 3.88 20.97 -16.36
C ALA A 75 3.58 19.69 -15.59
N THR A 76 3.33 19.84 -14.28
CA THR A 76 3.18 18.73 -13.35
C THR A 76 1.74 18.21 -13.33
N PRO A 77 1.47 17.00 -13.83
CA PRO A 77 0.13 16.41 -13.79
C PRO A 77 -0.22 15.89 -12.40
N GLU A 78 -1.51 15.90 -12.06
CA GLU A 78 -2.06 15.10 -10.98
C GLU A 78 -2.07 13.63 -11.41
N VAL A 79 -1.40 12.76 -10.66
CA VAL A 79 -1.23 11.34 -10.99
C VAL A 79 -1.75 10.45 -9.87
N VAL A 80 -2.59 9.48 -10.21
CA VAL A 80 -3.12 8.48 -9.26
C VAL A 80 -2.24 7.23 -9.19
N THR A 81 -2.58 6.32 -8.28
CA THR A 81 -1.89 5.02 -8.15
C THR A 81 -1.85 4.29 -9.50
N GLY A 82 -0.69 3.73 -9.83
CA GLY A 82 -0.45 3.09 -11.13
C GLY A 82 0.11 4.03 -12.20
N GLY A 83 0.32 5.32 -11.90
CA GLY A 83 0.99 6.26 -12.81
C GLY A 83 0.06 6.92 -13.84
N PHE A 84 -1.25 6.86 -13.62
CA PHE A 84 -2.24 7.44 -14.53
C PHE A 84 -2.50 8.92 -14.24
N ALA A 85 -2.36 9.78 -15.24
CA ALA A 85 -2.65 11.21 -15.13
C ALA A 85 -4.15 11.48 -15.15
N THR A 86 -4.67 12.31 -14.25
CA THR A 86 -6.12 12.60 -14.15
C THR A 86 -6.62 13.67 -15.13
N GLY A 87 -5.72 14.27 -15.92
CA GLY A 87 -6.00 15.46 -16.74
C GLY A 87 -5.87 16.79 -16.03
N ALA A 88 -5.75 16.81 -14.69
CA ALA A 88 -5.47 18.03 -13.95
C ALA A 88 -3.97 18.31 -13.85
N LEU A 89 -3.61 19.59 -13.74
CA LEU A 89 -2.26 20.07 -13.43
C LEU A 89 -2.21 20.57 -11.98
N LEU A 90 -1.18 20.20 -11.22
CA LEU A 90 -1.11 20.49 -9.77
C LEU A 90 -0.91 21.97 -9.44
N ALA A 91 -0.25 22.73 -10.32
CA ALA A 91 -0.16 24.19 -10.21
C ALA A 91 -1.46 24.91 -10.66
N GLY A 92 -2.45 24.17 -11.17
CA GLY A 92 -3.71 24.69 -11.65
C GLY A 92 -4.88 24.50 -10.69
N GLY A 93 -6.10 24.36 -11.23
CA GLY A 93 -7.33 24.14 -10.46
C GLY A 93 -7.90 25.42 -9.83
N PRO A 94 -8.88 25.33 -8.90
CA PRO A 94 -9.39 26.49 -8.17
C PRO A 94 -8.29 27.21 -7.39
N LEU A 95 -8.46 28.51 -7.12
CA LEU A 95 -7.55 29.24 -6.22
C LEU A 95 -7.51 28.57 -4.85
N LEU A 96 -6.33 28.50 -4.25
CA LEU A 96 -6.16 28.09 -2.86
C LEU A 96 -6.62 29.21 -1.91
N ASP A 97 -6.88 28.87 -0.64
CA ASP A 97 -7.32 29.85 0.35
C ASP A 97 -6.33 31.01 0.49
N TRP A 98 -5.03 30.71 0.55
CA TRP A 98 -4.00 31.74 0.66
C TRP A 98 -3.89 32.59 -0.62
N GLU A 99 -4.14 32.02 -1.82
CA GLU A 99 -4.16 32.78 -3.08
C GLU A 99 -5.31 33.78 -3.08
N ARG A 100 -6.49 33.38 -2.56
CA ARG A 100 -7.63 34.29 -2.38
C ARG A 100 -7.30 35.44 -1.44
N HIS A 101 -6.60 35.17 -0.34
CA HIS A 101 -6.18 36.20 0.59
C HIS A 101 -5.16 37.16 -0.04
N LEU A 102 -4.19 36.64 -0.80
CA LEU A 102 -3.23 37.48 -1.52
C LEU A 102 -3.94 38.33 -2.59
N ALA A 103 -4.83 37.73 -3.39
CA ALA A 103 -5.62 38.44 -4.39
C ALA A 103 -6.42 39.61 -3.78
N ALA A 104 -7.06 39.38 -2.64
CA ALA A 104 -7.81 40.42 -1.94
C ALA A 104 -6.93 41.57 -1.40
N GLN A 105 -5.63 41.34 -1.23
CA GLN A 105 -4.68 42.35 -0.74
C GLN A 105 -4.04 43.16 -1.87
N VAL A 106 -3.71 42.53 -2.99
CA VAL A 106 -2.81 43.11 -4.01
C VAL A 106 -3.49 43.42 -5.35
N LEU A 107 -4.70 42.92 -5.56
CA LEU A 107 -5.43 43.16 -6.81
C LEU A 107 -6.57 44.18 -6.60
N ASP A 108 -6.78 45.03 -7.60
CA ASP A 108 -7.95 45.91 -7.67
C ASP A 108 -9.28 45.12 -7.70
N THR A 109 -10.39 45.78 -7.38
CA THR A 109 -11.76 45.23 -7.20
C THR A 109 -12.42 44.57 -8.43
N GLY A 110 -11.67 44.28 -9.50
CA GLY A 110 -12.13 43.47 -10.62
C GLY A 110 -12.30 41.99 -10.24
N THR A 111 -13.33 41.34 -10.79
CA THR A 111 -13.59 39.89 -10.62
C THR A 111 -13.18 39.12 -11.88
N GLY A 112 -12.67 37.90 -11.69
CA GLY A 112 -12.26 37.00 -12.77
C GLY A 112 -10.77 37.09 -13.14
N ASN A 113 -10.26 35.97 -13.68
CA ASN A 113 -8.85 35.77 -14.08
C ASN A 113 -7.84 36.12 -12.98
N GLU A 114 -8.21 35.93 -11.72
CA GLU A 114 -7.39 36.31 -10.56
C GLU A 114 -5.99 35.68 -10.63
N ARG A 115 -5.87 34.43 -11.09
CA ARG A 115 -4.57 33.76 -11.25
C ARG A 115 -3.68 34.45 -12.29
N GLN A 116 -4.24 34.82 -13.44
CA GLN A 116 -3.51 35.57 -14.46
C GLN A 116 -3.02 36.90 -13.91
N ARG A 117 -3.89 37.60 -13.17
CA ARG A 117 -3.61 38.90 -12.57
C ARG A 117 -2.56 38.80 -11.47
N LEU A 118 -2.58 37.75 -10.63
CA LEU A 118 -1.55 37.49 -9.63
C LEU A 118 -0.19 37.20 -10.27
N ASN A 119 -0.13 36.33 -11.28
CA ASN A 119 1.11 36.07 -12.02
C ASN A 119 1.66 37.35 -12.67
N ALA A 120 0.80 38.18 -13.25
CA ALA A 120 1.19 39.45 -13.86
C ALA A 120 1.63 40.49 -12.81
N TRP A 121 0.94 40.58 -11.67
CA TRP A 121 1.31 41.46 -10.55
C TRP A 121 2.71 41.14 -10.03
N CYS A 122 3.08 39.87 -9.93
CA CYS A 122 4.43 39.43 -9.56
C CYS A 122 5.55 39.97 -10.47
N LEU A 123 5.23 40.36 -11.72
CA LEU A 123 6.19 40.96 -12.66
C LEU A 123 6.25 42.49 -12.56
N GLY A 124 5.31 43.13 -11.87
CA GLY A 124 5.36 44.56 -11.57
C GLY A 124 6.28 44.89 -10.40
N ASP A 125 6.57 46.17 -10.19
CA ASP A 125 7.55 46.62 -9.18
C ASP A 125 7.23 46.14 -7.76
N GLU A 126 5.96 46.23 -7.34
CA GLU A 126 5.51 45.78 -6.01
C GLU A 126 5.63 44.26 -5.84
N GLY A 127 5.20 43.50 -6.86
CA GLY A 127 5.28 42.04 -6.84
C GLY A 127 6.71 41.52 -6.89
N MET A 128 7.59 42.21 -7.63
CA MET A 128 9.02 41.87 -7.67
C MET A 128 9.70 42.16 -6.34
N ALA A 129 9.38 43.29 -5.70
CA ALA A 129 9.85 43.59 -4.35
C ALA A 129 9.36 42.54 -3.33
N TRP A 130 8.12 42.07 -3.46
CA TRP A 130 7.58 40.99 -2.66
C TRP A 130 8.36 39.68 -2.86
N LEU A 131 8.61 39.27 -4.11
CA LEU A 131 9.39 38.05 -4.42
C LEU A 131 10.82 38.14 -3.87
N HIS A 132 11.48 39.29 -4.01
CA HIS A 132 12.81 39.51 -3.46
C HIS A 132 12.85 39.41 -1.93
N ALA A 133 11.88 40.00 -1.24
CA ALA A 133 11.80 39.91 0.21
C ALA A 133 11.71 38.44 0.66
N ARG A 134 10.88 37.64 -0.04
CA ARG A 134 10.74 36.20 0.23
C ARG A 134 12.01 35.42 -0.04
N LEU A 135 12.68 35.69 -1.17
CA LEU A 135 13.94 35.05 -1.51
C LEU A 135 15.00 35.26 -0.40
N GLN A 136 15.11 36.50 0.08
CA GLN A 136 16.08 36.89 1.10
C GLN A 136 15.75 36.30 2.48
N GLN A 137 14.48 36.38 2.89
CA GLN A 137 14.05 35.89 4.20
C GLN A 137 13.92 34.37 4.25
N GLY A 138 13.57 33.72 3.14
CA GLY A 138 13.31 32.28 3.08
C GLY A 138 11.91 31.89 3.59
N ASP A 139 11.00 32.85 3.75
CA ASP A 139 9.65 32.68 4.28
C ASP A 139 8.64 32.32 3.17
N TYR A 140 8.96 31.27 2.42
CA TYR A 140 8.17 30.75 1.31
C TYR A 140 8.19 29.23 1.22
N ARG A 141 7.18 28.66 0.55
CA ARG A 141 7.10 27.24 0.22
C ARG A 141 6.84 27.06 -1.27
N VAL A 142 7.52 26.06 -1.84
CA VAL A 142 7.31 25.55 -3.19
C VAL A 142 6.74 24.13 -3.03
N GLY A 143 5.45 23.96 -3.27
CA GLY A 143 4.74 22.69 -3.25
C GLY A 143 4.79 21.95 -4.60
N VAL A 144 4.90 22.69 -5.70
CA VAL A 144 5.11 22.16 -7.06
C VAL A 144 6.18 23.00 -7.76
N PRO A 145 7.03 22.41 -8.63
CA PRO A 145 8.20 23.11 -9.16
C PRO A 145 7.86 24.39 -9.95
N GLU A 146 6.65 24.51 -10.50
CA GLU A 146 6.15 25.70 -11.19
C GLU A 146 6.17 26.95 -10.31
N GLU A 147 5.90 26.79 -9.01
CA GLU A 147 5.84 27.91 -8.04
C GLU A 147 7.20 28.57 -7.79
N SER A 148 8.30 27.94 -8.20
CA SER A 148 9.63 28.53 -8.12
C SER A 148 9.99 29.38 -9.35
N ALA A 149 9.19 29.38 -10.41
CA ALA A 149 9.53 30.03 -11.67
C ALA A 149 9.68 31.55 -11.53
N LEU A 150 8.72 32.25 -10.90
CA LEU A 150 8.81 33.70 -10.73
C LEU A 150 9.83 34.11 -9.65
N LEU A 151 10.06 33.28 -8.63
CA LEU A 151 11.20 33.47 -7.72
C LEU A 151 12.54 33.37 -8.46
N THR A 152 12.65 32.45 -9.41
CA THR A 152 13.84 32.30 -10.27
C THR A 152 14.02 33.50 -11.17
N VAL A 153 12.94 34.03 -11.76
CA VAL A 153 12.97 35.28 -12.53
C VAL A 153 13.47 36.44 -11.67
N ALA A 154 12.95 36.58 -10.45
CA ALA A 154 13.42 37.61 -9.52
C ALA A 154 14.92 37.47 -9.25
N TRP A 155 15.40 36.28 -8.89
CA TRP A 155 16.83 36.06 -8.66
C TRP A 155 17.69 36.35 -9.91
N LEU A 156 17.29 35.88 -11.09
CA LEU A 156 18.04 36.12 -12.34
C LEU A 156 18.12 37.61 -12.72
N LEU A 157 17.08 38.39 -12.43
CA LEU A 157 17.10 39.85 -12.64
C LEU A 157 18.13 40.53 -11.73
N GLN A 158 18.30 40.06 -10.48
CA GLN A 158 19.37 40.56 -9.60
C GLN A 158 20.77 40.25 -10.13
N GLN A 159 20.93 39.13 -10.85
CA GLN A 159 22.19 38.74 -11.48
C GLN A 159 22.41 39.39 -12.87
N GLY A 160 21.45 40.17 -13.39
CA GLY A 160 21.52 40.76 -14.72
C GLY A 160 21.37 39.76 -15.88
N ALA A 161 20.82 38.57 -15.62
CA ALA A 161 20.71 37.46 -16.58
C ALA A 161 19.46 37.58 -17.49
N HIS A 162 19.30 38.71 -18.19
CA HIS A 162 18.10 39.07 -18.95
C HIS A 162 17.67 38.03 -20.00
N ALA A 163 18.62 37.45 -20.75
CA ALA A 163 18.30 36.46 -21.79
C ALA A 163 17.65 35.18 -21.21
N GLN A 164 18.04 34.77 -20.00
CA GLN A 164 17.43 33.62 -19.33
C GLN A 164 16.01 33.95 -18.84
N VAL A 165 15.81 35.18 -18.34
CA VAL A 165 14.50 35.68 -17.94
C VAL A 165 13.54 35.68 -19.12
N GLU A 166 13.95 36.20 -20.28
CA GLU A 166 13.14 36.20 -21.50
C GLU A 166 12.74 34.78 -21.92
N ALA A 167 13.67 33.83 -21.88
CA ALA A 167 13.39 32.43 -22.22
C ALA A 167 12.38 31.78 -21.26
N ILE A 168 12.50 32.03 -19.95
CA ILE A 168 11.55 31.53 -18.95
C ILE A 168 10.16 32.13 -19.19
N LEU A 169 10.06 33.46 -19.33
CA LEU A 169 8.79 34.15 -19.53
C LEU A 169 8.11 33.71 -20.83
N ALA A 170 8.87 33.56 -21.93
CA ALA A 170 8.34 33.04 -23.19
C ALA A 170 7.70 31.65 -23.04
N ALA A 171 8.23 30.80 -22.14
CA ALA A 171 7.68 29.47 -21.89
C ALA A 171 6.43 29.48 -20.99
N ILE A 172 6.32 30.41 -20.02
CA ILE A 172 5.28 30.34 -18.97
C ILE A 172 4.13 31.35 -19.14
N VAL A 173 4.33 32.48 -19.84
CA VAL A 173 3.32 33.57 -19.92
C VAL A 173 2.00 33.08 -20.52
N GLY A 174 2.06 32.21 -21.54
CA GLY A 174 0.86 31.61 -22.15
C GLY A 174 0.01 30.77 -21.16
N TRP A 175 0.58 30.38 -20.02
CA TRP A 175 -0.05 29.55 -19.00
C TRP A 175 -0.53 30.34 -17.77
N PHE A 176 -0.32 31.66 -17.72
CA PHE A 176 -0.73 32.50 -16.58
C PHE A 176 -2.22 32.40 -16.20
N PRO A 177 -3.17 32.23 -17.14
CA PRO A 177 -4.58 32.02 -16.77
C PRO A 177 -4.83 30.72 -16.00
N SER A 178 -4.01 29.69 -16.24
CA SER A 178 -4.30 28.32 -15.82
C SER A 178 -3.40 27.87 -14.66
N LEU A 179 -2.13 28.29 -14.62
CA LEU A 179 -1.11 27.79 -13.70
C LEU A 179 -0.54 28.88 -12.80
N ARG A 180 -0.27 28.52 -11.54
CA ARG A 180 0.40 29.36 -10.55
C ARG A 180 1.92 29.23 -10.70
N PHE A 181 2.63 30.36 -10.79
CA PHE A 181 4.10 30.41 -10.89
C PHE A 181 4.79 31.17 -9.74
N TYR A 182 4.03 31.52 -8.70
CA TYR A 182 4.50 32.20 -7.49
C TYR A 182 4.37 31.28 -6.25
N PRO A 183 5.22 31.46 -5.23
CA PRO A 183 5.26 30.60 -4.05
C PRO A 183 4.15 30.92 -3.05
N GLU A 184 3.88 29.96 -2.14
CA GLU A 184 3.09 30.22 -0.93
C GLU A 184 3.94 30.98 0.10
N PRO A 185 3.49 32.12 0.65
CA PRO A 185 4.16 32.78 1.76
C PRO A 185 3.96 31.99 3.06
N VAL A 186 5.04 31.60 3.74
CA VAL A 186 4.97 30.85 4.99
C VAL A 186 5.89 31.49 6.03
N PRO A 187 5.38 31.90 7.20
CA PRO A 187 6.24 32.46 8.26
C PRO A 187 7.32 31.45 8.62
N LEU A 188 8.58 31.88 8.73
CA LEU A 188 9.61 31.03 9.33
C LEU A 188 9.16 30.64 10.74
N ALA A 189 9.07 29.33 11.00
CA ALA A 189 8.84 28.84 12.34
C ALA A 189 9.97 29.35 13.25
N ALA A 190 9.61 30.04 14.33
CA ALA A 190 10.54 30.40 15.38
C ALA A 190 11.16 29.10 15.95
N GLY A 191 12.45 28.87 15.68
CA GLY A 191 13.16 27.66 16.12
C GLY A 191 13.57 26.70 15.02
N THR A 192 13.56 27.06 13.73
CA THR A 192 14.48 26.41 12.77
C THR A 192 15.90 26.77 13.18
N GLU A 193 16.43 26.05 14.17
CA GLU A 193 17.80 26.20 14.63
C GLU A 193 18.74 26.17 13.43
N LYS A 194 19.70 27.11 13.40
CA LYS A 194 20.93 26.91 12.66
C LYS A 194 21.56 25.65 13.22
N LEU A 195 21.36 24.52 12.56
CA LEU A 195 22.04 23.27 12.88
C LEU A 195 23.55 23.56 12.96
N PRO A 196 24.24 23.02 13.97
CA PRO A 196 25.65 23.28 14.18
C PRO A 196 26.44 23.00 12.89
N ALA A 197 27.44 23.85 12.64
CA ALA A 197 28.39 23.70 11.55
C ALA A 197 29.30 22.50 11.84
N GLY A 198 28.79 21.29 11.66
CA GLY A 198 29.53 20.05 11.81
C GLY A 198 28.70 18.92 12.44
N GLY A 199 28.39 17.90 11.63
CA GLY A 199 27.98 16.57 12.10
C GLY A 199 26.49 16.39 12.38
N ASP A 200 25.88 15.47 11.63
CA ASP A 200 24.54 14.88 11.75
C ASP A 200 23.31 15.75 11.44
N PHE A 201 22.71 15.45 10.28
CA PHE A 201 21.42 15.99 9.90
C PHE A 201 20.31 15.26 10.66
N THR A 202 19.56 15.99 11.48
CA THR A 202 18.34 15.45 12.09
C THR A 202 17.18 15.49 11.10
N LEU A 203 16.45 14.39 11.04
CA LEU A 203 15.29 14.14 10.21
C LEU A 203 14.09 13.76 11.08
N PHE A 204 12.90 13.78 10.51
CA PHE A 204 11.70 13.27 11.15
C PHE A 204 10.79 12.59 10.12
N VAL A 205 10.00 11.60 10.55
CA VAL A 205 9.13 10.83 9.65
C VAL A 205 7.85 11.59 9.32
N GLU A 206 7.28 12.29 10.29
CA GLU A 206 6.13 13.16 10.11
C GLU A 206 6.28 14.47 10.87
N THR A 207 5.63 15.53 10.39
CA THR A 207 5.58 16.78 11.14
C THR A 207 4.65 16.67 12.35
N ALA A 208 4.87 17.47 13.39
CA ALA A 208 3.98 17.52 14.54
C ALA A 208 2.53 17.81 14.13
N GLY A 209 2.31 18.69 13.16
CA GLY A 209 0.99 19.02 12.62
C GLY A 209 0.29 17.84 11.94
N ALA A 210 1.04 17.01 11.18
CA ALA A 210 0.49 15.81 10.55
C ALA A 210 0.05 14.78 11.60
N VAL A 211 0.89 14.55 12.61
CA VAL A 211 0.57 13.66 13.75
C VAL A 211 -0.64 14.18 14.53
N VAL A 212 -0.71 15.49 14.79
CA VAL A 212 -1.86 16.15 15.44
C VAL A 212 -3.15 15.91 14.65
N ALA A 213 -3.12 16.08 13.32
CA ALA A 213 -4.29 15.85 12.47
C ALA A 213 -4.75 14.39 12.50
N GLN A 214 -3.81 13.44 12.45
CA GLN A 214 -4.12 12.01 12.53
C GLN A 214 -4.69 11.60 13.90
N LEU A 215 -4.12 12.10 14.99
CA LEU A 215 -4.62 11.86 16.35
C LEU A 215 -6.04 12.41 16.55
N GLN A 216 -6.35 13.59 16.00
CA GLN A 216 -7.69 14.19 16.09
C GLN A 216 -8.76 13.42 15.33
N ARG A 217 -8.39 12.74 14.24
CA ARG A 217 -9.32 11.91 13.45
C ARG A 217 -9.70 10.60 14.15
N ARG A 218 -9.00 10.20 15.22
CA ARG A 218 -9.32 8.97 15.95
C ARG A 218 -10.67 9.12 16.66
N THR A 219 -11.57 8.17 16.42
CA THR A 219 -12.87 8.08 17.09
C THR A 219 -13.01 6.72 17.75
N SER A 220 -13.71 6.65 18.88
CA SER A 220 -14.04 5.36 19.49
C SER A 220 -15.09 4.66 18.62
N SER A 221 -14.87 3.37 18.34
CA SER A 221 -15.81 2.57 17.56
C SER A 221 -17.19 2.52 18.24
N ALA A 222 -18.26 2.43 17.43
CA ALA A 222 -19.61 2.31 17.96
C ALA A 222 -19.76 1.07 18.86
N ARG A 223 -19.12 -0.05 18.48
CA ARG A 223 -19.10 -1.30 19.26
C ARG A 223 -18.51 -1.10 20.65
N VAL A 224 -17.35 -0.43 20.78
CA VAL A 224 -16.71 -0.16 22.08
C VAL A 224 -17.55 0.79 22.93
N LYS A 225 -18.15 1.81 22.33
CA LYS A 225 -19.08 2.71 23.04
C LYS A 225 -20.30 1.95 23.57
N THR A 226 -20.88 1.05 22.75
CA THR A 226 -22.00 0.21 23.16
C THR A 226 -21.59 -0.76 24.27
N GLN A 227 -20.46 -1.45 24.13
CA GLN A 227 -19.94 -2.37 25.15
C GLN A 227 -19.74 -1.65 26.50
N HIS A 228 -19.06 -0.51 26.50
CA HIS A 228 -18.86 0.30 27.69
C HIS A 228 -20.20 0.73 28.31
N HIS A 229 -21.15 1.24 27.50
CA HIS A 229 -22.47 1.63 27.98
C HIS A 229 -23.26 0.44 28.57
N VAL A 230 -23.18 -0.74 27.94
CA VAL A 230 -23.86 -1.95 28.41
C VAL A 230 -23.27 -2.42 29.75
N LEU A 231 -21.95 -2.56 29.84
CA LEU A 231 -21.28 -3.09 31.04
C LEU A 231 -21.34 -2.11 32.21
N MET A 232 -21.27 -0.80 31.97
CA MET A 232 -21.31 0.20 33.04
C MET A 232 -22.72 0.56 33.51
N GLN A 233 -23.74 0.47 32.65
CA GLN A 233 -25.09 0.98 32.99
C GLN A 233 -26.19 -0.09 32.93
N TRP A 234 -26.28 -0.83 31.82
CA TRP A 234 -27.37 -1.80 31.64
C TRP A 234 -27.20 -3.07 32.47
N ARG A 235 -25.96 -3.59 32.56
CA ARG A 235 -25.69 -4.86 33.24
C ARG A 235 -25.83 -4.79 34.76
N PRO A 236 -25.37 -3.73 35.46
CA PRO A 236 -25.67 -3.54 36.87
C PRO A 236 -27.18 -3.43 37.12
N LEU A 237 -27.89 -2.68 36.28
CA LEU A 237 -29.34 -2.53 36.39
C LEU A 237 -30.09 -3.85 36.18
N TYR A 238 -29.63 -4.69 35.25
CA TYR A 238 -30.19 -6.03 35.04
C TYR A 238 -29.96 -6.93 36.27
N ALA A 239 -28.77 -6.87 36.87
CA ALA A 239 -28.47 -7.57 38.12
C ALA A 239 -29.39 -7.12 39.27
N THR A 240 -29.59 -5.81 39.43
CA THR A 240 -30.53 -5.24 40.40
C THR A 240 -31.95 -5.75 40.18
N ALA A 241 -32.41 -5.79 38.92
CA ALA A 241 -33.75 -6.30 38.60
C ALA A 241 -33.91 -7.79 38.91
N VAL A 242 -32.89 -8.61 38.64
CA VAL A 242 -32.88 -10.03 38.99
C VAL A 242 -32.92 -10.20 40.52
N GLY A 243 -32.10 -9.46 41.27
CA GLY A 243 -32.09 -9.51 42.74
C GLY A 243 -33.43 -9.12 43.35
N LEU A 244 -34.01 -8.01 42.88
CA LEU A 244 -35.34 -7.55 43.31
C LEU A 244 -36.42 -8.58 43.00
N LEU A 245 -36.38 -9.21 41.82
CA LEU A 245 -37.40 -10.20 41.47
C LEU A 245 -37.24 -11.49 42.27
N LEU A 246 -36.01 -11.95 42.57
CA LEU A 246 -35.76 -13.13 43.41
C LEU A 246 -36.43 -13.03 44.78
N GLN A 247 -36.51 -11.82 45.37
CA GLN A 247 -37.20 -11.58 46.64
C GLN A 247 -38.72 -11.83 46.59
N THR A 248 -39.29 -11.89 45.38
CA THR A 248 -40.74 -12.02 45.16
C THR A 248 -41.24 -13.46 45.05
N TRP A 249 -40.34 -14.45 45.21
CA TRP A 249 -40.69 -15.87 45.08
C TRP A 249 -41.47 -16.40 46.29
N ARG A 250 -42.52 -17.17 46.01
CA ARG A 250 -43.22 -18.00 47.02
C ARG A 250 -43.70 -19.29 46.36
N ASP A 251 -43.55 -20.42 47.04
CA ASP A 251 -43.95 -21.75 46.54
C ASP A 251 -43.38 -22.07 45.14
N GLY A 252 -42.15 -21.62 44.88
CA GLY A 252 -41.46 -21.83 43.59
C GLY A 252 -41.90 -20.90 42.45
N GLN A 253 -42.80 -19.94 42.68
CA GLN A 253 -43.26 -19.00 41.65
C GLN A 253 -42.86 -17.54 41.93
N PRO A 254 -42.44 -16.77 40.91
CA PRO A 254 -42.11 -15.34 41.03
C PRO A 254 -43.34 -14.44 41.21
N CYS A 255 -43.12 -13.24 41.73
CA CYS A 255 -44.12 -12.17 41.84
C CYS A 255 -45.36 -12.58 42.66
N MET A 256 -45.16 -13.43 43.67
CA MET A 256 -46.22 -13.94 44.56
C MET A 256 -46.24 -13.24 45.92
N GLN A 257 -45.13 -12.60 46.29
CA GLN A 257 -44.98 -11.79 47.48
C GLN A 257 -44.12 -10.57 47.17
N PHE A 258 -44.30 -9.48 47.92
CA PHE A 258 -43.48 -8.29 47.81
C PHE A 258 -43.13 -7.83 49.23
N PRO A 259 -41.87 -7.96 49.67
CA PRO A 259 -41.42 -7.49 50.98
C PRO A 259 -41.69 -5.99 51.19
N GLN A 260 -41.83 -5.54 52.45
CA GLN A 260 -42.14 -4.14 52.77
C GLN A 260 -41.13 -3.14 52.18
N ASP A 261 -39.84 -3.49 52.17
CA ASP A 261 -38.76 -2.62 51.68
C ASP A 261 -38.47 -2.76 50.18
N TRP A 262 -39.21 -3.62 49.46
CA TRP A 262 -38.97 -3.90 48.04
C TRP A 262 -39.36 -2.72 47.12
N LEU A 263 -40.48 -2.07 47.42
CA LEU A 263 -41.10 -1.09 46.52
C LEU A 263 -40.24 0.17 46.27
N PRO A 264 -39.57 0.76 47.28
CA PRO A 264 -38.64 1.87 47.06
C PRO A 264 -37.49 1.52 46.10
N ASP A 265 -36.83 0.39 46.30
CA ASP A 265 -35.68 -0.04 45.47
C ASP A 265 -36.12 -0.39 44.04
N ALA A 266 -37.27 -1.04 43.90
CA ALA A 266 -37.86 -1.35 42.60
C ALA A 266 -38.25 -0.07 41.83
N LYS A 267 -38.81 0.95 42.50
CA LYS A 267 -39.09 2.25 41.90
C LYS A 267 -37.81 2.94 41.40
N GLN A 268 -36.72 2.88 42.16
CA GLN A 268 -35.43 3.46 41.78
C GLN A 268 -34.82 2.76 40.56
N ALA A 269 -34.86 1.42 40.52
CA ALA A 269 -34.42 0.65 39.36
C ALA A 269 -35.24 0.99 38.10
N VAL A 270 -36.56 1.08 38.22
CA VAL A 270 -37.45 1.44 37.10
C VAL A 270 -37.23 2.88 36.62
N ALA A 271 -36.97 3.83 37.51
CA ALA A 271 -36.62 5.20 37.13
C ALA A 271 -35.31 5.26 36.33
N THR A 272 -34.30 4.49 36.76
CA THR A 272 -33.02 4.32 36.06
C THR A 272 -33.25 3.70 34.67
N PHE A 273 -34.02 2.62 34.60
CA PHE A 273 -34.41 1.97 33.34
C PHE A 273 -35.07 2.93 32.36
N ARG A 274 -36.08 3.69 32.80
CA ARG A 274 -36.80 4.68 31.96
C ARG A 274 -35.85 5.77 31.45
N THR A 275 -34.81 6.12 32.20
CA THR A 275 -33.78 7.08 31.76
C THR A 275 -32.84 6.48 30.72
N LEU A 276 -32.29 5.30 30.96
CA LEU A 276 -31.42 4.60 30.00
C LEU A 276 -32.15 4.26 28.69
N ARG A 277 -33.42 3.88 28.77
CA ARG A 277 -34.24 3.56 27.60
C ARG A 277 -34.48 4.77 26.70
N ARG A 278 -34.62 5.98 27.27
CA ARG A 278 -34.71 7.23 26.50
C ARG A 278 -33.39 7.55 25.79
N GLN A 279 -32.26 7.22 26.41
CA GLN A 279 -30.92 7.44 25.83
C GLN A 279 -30.54 6.37 24.78
N SER A 280 -31.15 5.19 24.83
CA SER A 280 -30.87 4.05 23.95
C SER A 280 -32.14 3.41 23.34
N PRO A 281 -32.91 4.13 22.50
CA PRO A 281 -34.20 3.66 21.98
C PRO A 281 -34.11 2.42 21.06
N ALA A 282 -32.91 2.06 20.58
CA ALA A 282 -32.69 0.91 19.72
C ALA A 282 -32.79 -0.45 20.43
N ARG A 283 -32.75 -0.51 21.78
CA ARG A 283 -32.82 -1.77 22.54
C ARG A 283 -34.28 -2.14 22.83
N LYS A 284 -34.87 -2.97 21.96
CA LYS A 284 -36.26 -3.47 22.10
C LYS A 284 -36.34 -4.72 23.00
N ALA A 285 -37.40 -4.82 23.80
CA ALA A 285 -37.65 -5.95 24.70
C ALA A 285 -37.71 -7.30 23.98
N SER A 286 -38.32 -7.35 22.79
CA SER A 286 -38.43 -8.57 21.98
C SER A 286 -37.09 -9.16 21.52
N ARG A 287 -35.97 -8.44 21.71
CA ARG A 287 -34.61 -8.86 21.31
C ARG A 287 -33.64 -8.99 22.48
N HIS A 288 -33.98 -8.49 23.67
CA HIS A 288 -33.05 -8.46 24.80
C HIS A 288 -33.76 -8.77 26.13
N ARG A 289 -33.31 -9.84 26.79
CA ARG A 289 -33.89 -10.36 28.05
C ARG A 289 -33.77 -9.38 29.23
N ASP A 290 -32.73 -8.55 29.25
CA ASP A 290 -32.54 -7.51 30.26
C ASP A 290 -33.63 -6.44 30.19
N VAL A 291 -33.95 -5.98 28.98
CA VAL A 291 -35.04 -5.03 28.73
C VAL A 291 -36.41 -5.67 29.04
N GLU A 292 -36.63 -6.92 28.60
CA GLU A 292 -37.87 -7.67 28.88
C GLU A 292 -38.13 -7.80 30.40
N LEU A 293 -37.10 -8.17 31.18
CA LEU A 293 -37.23 -8.30 32.64
C LEU A 293 -37.54 -6.96 33.32
N LEU A 294 -36.88 -5.88 32.90
CA LEU A 294 -37.09 -4.53 33.44
C LEU A 294 -38.49 -3.98 33.12
N GLU A 295 -39.08 -4.37 31.99
CA GLU A 295 -40.48 -4.06 31.68
C GLU A 295 -41.46 -4.78 32.62
N TYR A 296 -41.23 -6.06 32.92
CA TYR A 296 -42.04 -6.78 33.90
C TYR A 296 -41.87 -6.19 35.31
N LEU A 297 -40.65 -5.80 35.69
CA LEU A 297 -40.42 -5.09 36.96
C LEU A 297 -41.21 -3.78 37.03
N ALA A 298 -41.25 -3.01 35.93
CA ALA A 298 -42.05 -1.79 35.86
C ALA A 298 -43.55 -2.05 36.04
N LEU A 299 -44.09 -3.12 35.43
CA LEU A 299 -45.49 -3.52 35.62
C LEU A 299 -45.79 -3.85 37.09
N CYS A 300 -44.90 -4.59 37.76
CA CYS A 300 -45.06 -4.90 39.18
C CYS A 300 -45.03 -3.62 40.05
N VAL A 301 -44.13 -2.67 39.75
CA VAL A 301 -44.04 -1.38 40.46
C VAL A 301 -45.29 -0.52 40.25
N ASP A 302 -45.89 -0.58 39.05
CA ASP A 302 -47.13 0.13 38.72
C ASP A 302 -48.38 -0.60 39.28
N GLY A 303 -48.20 -1.70 40.04
CA GLY A 303 -49.29 -2.44 40.70
C GLY A 303 -50.05 -3.40 39.79
N VAL A 304 -49.54 -3.70 38.60
CA VAL A 304 -50.17 -4.60 37.63
C VAL A 304 -49.93 -6.05 38.03
N VAL A 305 -51.00 -6.81 38.20
CA VAL A 305 -50.92 -8.26 38.46
C VAL A 305 -50.54 -8.98 37.16
N LEU A 306 -49.36 -9.59 37.14
CA LEU A 306 -48.88 -10.34 35.97
C LEU A 306 -49.77 -11.57 35.69
N THR A 307 -49.90 -11.94 34.42
CA THR A 307 -50.56 -13.20 34.02
C THR A 307 -49.69 -14.42 34.39
N PRO A 308 -50.27 -15.64 34.48
CA PRO A 308 -49.48 -16.86 34.72
C PRO A 308 -48.33 -17.06 33.74
N HIS A 309 -48.55 -16.75 32.45
CA HIS A 309 -47.52 -16.83 31.41
C HIS A 309 -46.39 -15.82 31.65
N GLN A 310 -46.72 -14.57 31.99
CA GLN A 310 -45.71 -13.54 32.28
C GLN A 310 -44.90 -13.89 33.54
N ARG A 311 -45.54 -14.43 34.59
CA ARG A 311 -44.82 -14.95 35.77
C ARG A 311 -43.86 -16.07 35.39
N SER A 312 -44.31 -17.06 34.61
CA SER A 312 -43.45 -18.13 34.12
C SER A 312 -42.26 -17.59 33.34
N ARG A 313 -42.49 -16.59 32.47
CA ARG A 313 -41.45 -15.93 31.69
C ARG A 313 -40.43 -15.17 32.55
N VAL A 314 -40.89 -14.42 33.55
CA VAL A 314 -40.01 -13.77 34.54
C VAL A 314 -39.15 -14.83 35.25
N GLY A 315 -39.76 -15.93 35.68
CA GLY A 315 -39.04 -17.02 36.34
C GLY A 315 -37.97 -17.65 35.46
N GLN A 316 -38.27 -17.86 34.18
CA GLN A 316 -37.31 -18.36 33.20
C GLN A 316 -36.12 -17.43 33.04
N ILE A 317 -36.35 -16.12 32.84
CA ILE A 317 -35.27 -15.15 32.62
C ILE A 317 -34.36 -15.05 33.86
N VAL A 318 -34.95 -15.01 35.05
CA VAL A 318 -34.20 -14.94 36.33
C VAL A 318 -33.40 -16.21 36.57
N ASN A 319 -33.98 -17.39 36.38
CA ASN A 319 -33.28 -18.67 36.58
C ASN A 319 -32.17 -18.87 35.55
N ASP A 320 -32.39 -18.53 34.28
CA ASP A 320 -31.38 -18.58 33.23
C ASP A 320 -30.20 -17.65 33.55
N HIS A 321 -30.50 -16.44 34.07
CA HIS A 321 -29.46 -15.51 34.51
C HIS A 321 -28.68 -16.07 35.69
N ALA A 322 -29.35 -16.51 36.75
CA ALA A 322 -28.73 -17.05 37.94
C ALA A 322 -27.88 -18.30 37.64
N GLY A 323 -28.37 -19.21 36.78
CA GLY A 323 -27.65 -20.42 36.37
C GLY A 323 -26.42 -20.13 35.52
N LYS A 324 -26.48 -19.11 34.63
CA LYS A 324 -25.36 -18.76 33.75
C LYS A 324 -24.34 -17.81 34.39
N HIS A 325 -24.79 -16.92 35.27
CA HIS A 325 -23.99 -15.81 35.77
C HIS A 325 -23.74 -15.83 37.27
N GLY A 326 -24.52 -16.60 38.05
CA GLY A 326 -24.56 -16.54 39.51
C GLY A 326 -25.68 -15.63 40.02
N VAL A 327 -26.01 -15.76 41.30
CA VAL A 327 -27.02 -14.91 41.97
C VAL A 327 -26.40 -13.53 42.26
N PRO A 328 -27.08 -12.41 41.96
CA PRO A 328 -26.50 -11.07 42.09
C PRO A 328 -25.85 -10.71 43.43
N ASP A 329 -26.34 -11.29 44.53
CA ASP A 329 -25.85 -11.03 45.89
C ASP A 329 -24.73 -11.98 46.34
N SER A 330 -24.20 -12.84 45.45
CA SER A 330 -23.08 -13.72 45.78
C SER A 330 -21.72 -13.03 45.58
N ASP A 331 -20.74 -13.37 46.42
CA ASP A 331 -19.36 -12.87 46.28
C ASP A 331 -18.76 -13.16 44.89
N THR A 332 -19.11 -14.31 44.32
CA THR A 332 -18.70 -14.73 42.97
C THR A 332 -19.27 -13.82 41.88
N TYR A 333 -20.52 -13.39 42.00
CA TYR A 333 -21.14 -12.45 41.06
C TYR A 333 -20.55 -11.05 41.21
N ALA A 334 -20.35 -10.60 42.46
CA ALA A 334 -19.73 -9.30 42.75
C ALA A 334 -18.29 -9.21 42.23
N ALA A 335 -17.50 -10.29 42.35
CA ALA A 335 -16.15 -10.36 41.78
C ALA A 335 -16.18 -10.30 40.25
N ARG A 336 -17.13 -11.00 39.61
CA ARG A 336 -17.31 -10.96 38.15
C ARG A 336 -17.72 -9.58 37.65
N MET A 337 -18.68 -8.92 38.31
CA MET A 337 -19.12 -7.58 37.92
C MET A 337 -17.97 -6.56 38.05
N ARG A 338 -17.14 -6.66 39.10
CA ARG A 338 -15.94 -5.84 39.24
C ARG A 338 -14.97 -6.07 38.08
N PHE A 339 -14.66 -7.33 37.76
CA PHE A 339 -13.79 -7.66 36.62
C PHE A 339 -14.33 -7.11 35.29
N GLU A 340 -15.64 -7.25 35.03
CA GLU A 340 -16.26 -6.74 33.80
C GLU A 340 -16.25 -5.21 33.74
N GLN A 341 -16.46 -4.51 34.86
CA GLN A 341 -16.35 -3.05 34.94
C GLN A 341 -14.91 -2.58 34.77
N GLU A 342 -13.95 -3.23 35.43
CA GLU A 342 -12.51 -2.98 35.28
C GLU A 342 -12.06 -3.19 33.83
N SER A 343 -12.60 -4.19 33.13
CA SER A 343 -12.27 -4.48 31.73
C SER A 343 -12.63 -3.35 30.75
N VAL A 344 -13.55 -2.45 31.14
CA VAL A 344 -13.95 -1.27 30.34
C VAL A 344 -13.66 0.06 31.03
N ALA A 345 -13.06 0.06 32.22
CA ALA A 345 -12.72 1.27 32.97
C ALA A 345 -11.59 2.08 32.30
N ALA A 346 -10.83 1.46 31.39
CA ALA A 346 -9.76 2.13 30.68
C ALA A 346 -10.29 3.31 29.83
N PRO A 347 -9.61 4.47 29.87
CA PRO A 347 -10.03 5.63 29.11
C PRO A 347 -10.03 5.33 27.60
N PRO A 348 -11.03 5.82 26.84
CA PRO A 348 -11.08 5.59 25.40
C PRO A 348 -9.82 6.14 24.72
N HIS A 349 -9.22 5.36 23.81
CA HIS A 349 -8.02 5.79 23.08
C HIS A 349 -8.21 7.12 22.34
N ALA A 350 -9.42 7.42 21.88
CA ALA A 350 -9.73 8.71 21.25
C ALA A 350 -9.60 9.91 22.22
N ALA A 351 -9.92 9.72 23.50
CA ALA A 351 -9.75 10.76 24.52
C ALA A 351 -8.25 10.97 24.83
N LEU A 352 -7.49 9.89 25.00
CA LEU A 352 -6.03 9.92 25.17
C LEU A 352 -5.31 10.53 23.95
N ALA A 353 -5.80 10.22 22.74
CA ALA A 353 -5.29 10.80 21.49
C ALA A 353 -5.45 12.33 21.47
N ARG A 354 -6.55 12.85 22.02
CA ARG A 354 -6.78 14.30 22.11
C ARG A 354 -5.79 14.97 23.06
N ILE A 355 -5.48 14.34 24.18
CA ILE A 355 -4.46 14.82 25.13
C ILE A 355 -3.09 14.87 24.43
N ALA A 356 -2.68 13.78 23.77
CA ALA A 356 -1.43 13.74 23.01
C ALA A 356 -1.38 14.81 21.89
N ALA A 357 -2.49 15.04 21.19
CA ALA A 357 -2.59 16.08 20.17
C ALA A 357 -2.45 17.50 20.76
N ASN A 358 -3.00 17.75 21.95
CA ASN A 358 -2.87 19.04 22.63
C ASN A 358 -1.42 19.31 23.06
N ARG A 359 -0.72 18.29 23.55
CA ARG A 359 0.73 18.40 23.87
C ARG A 359 1.53 18.80 22.62
N LEU A 360 1.27 18.14 21.49
CA LEU A 360 1.97 18.39 20.23
C LEU A 360 1.67 19.76 19.59
N ARG A 361 0.50 20.36 19.85
CA ARG A 361 0.16 21.71 19.35
C ARG A 361 1.05 22.82 19.89
N LEU A 362 1.81 22.56 20.95
CA LEU A 362 2.79 23.48 21.50
C LEU A 362 4.06 23.58 20.65
N PHE A 363 4.24 22.68 19.68
CA PHE A 363 5.39 22.64 18.77
C PHE A 363 5.02 23.16 17.37
N PRO A 364 6.00 23.64 16.58
CA PRO A 364 5.77 24.05 15.20
C PRO A 364 5.14 22.92 14.36
N ALA A 365 4.07 23.23 13.64
CA ALA A 365 3.26 22.24 12.92
C ALA A 365 3.98 21.57 11.75
N ASP A 366 5.04 22.19 11.23
CA ASP A 366 5.83 21.78 10.07
C ASP A 366 7.20 21.19 10.44
N ALA A 367 7.49 21.04 11.74
CA ALA A 367 8.73 20.45 12.23
C ALA A 367 8.50 19.12 12.96
N GLY A 368 9.57 18.34 13.14
CA GLY A 368 9.61 17.26 14.12
C GLY A 368 9.83 17.79 15.55
N VAL A 369 9.80 16.89 16.54
CA VAL A 369 10.03 17.17 17.95
C VAL A 369 11.26 16.43 18.45
N VAL A 370 12.16 17.13 19.15
CA VAL A 370 13.38 16.54 19.72
C VAL A 370 13.04 15.66 20.94
N ASP A 371 12.37 16.22 21.94
CA ASP A 371 11.97 15.49 23.15
C ASP A 371 10.56 14.91 23.01
N VAL A 372 10.46 13.76 22.32
CA VAL A 372 9.19 13.03 22.22
C VAL A 372 8.86 12.26 23.49
N ALA A 373 9.85 11.93 24.32
CA ALA A 373 9.64 11.17 25.55
C ALA A 373 8.72 11.93 26.52
N SER A 374 8.88 13.26 26.66
CA SER A 374 7.96 14.08 27.47
C SER A 374 6.53 14.12 26.94
N LEU A 375 6.31 13.84 25.65
CA LEU A 375 4.97 13.75 25.05
C LEU A 375 4.29 12.40 25.26
N GLN A 376 5.09 11.36 25.56
CA GLN A 376 4.61 9.99 25.77
C GLN A 376 4.33 9.65 27.25
N ARG A 377 4.68 10.55 28.17
CA ARG A 377 4.43 10.42 29.61
C ARG A 377 2.95 10.24 29.95
N ASP A 378 2.68 9.67 31.11
CA ASP A 378 1.31 9.50 31.62
C ASP A 378 0.57 10.83 31.77
N VAL A 379 -0.77 10.77 31.77
CA VAL A 379 -1.64 11.96 31.85
C VAL A 379 -1.40 12.71 33.16
N GLN A 380 -1.13 14.00 33.07
CA GLN A 380 -0.88 14.85 34.23
C GLN A 380 -2.18 15.37 34.88
N PRO A 381 -2.14 15.83 36.15
CA PRO A 381 -3.31 16.36 36.83
C PRO A 381 -4.02 17.51 36.10
N ASP A 382 -3.28 18.40 35.44
CA ASP A 382 -3.79 19.52 34.65
C ASP A 382 -4.36 19.12 33.28
N GLU A 383 -4.04 17.92 32.80
CA GLU A 383 -4.52 17.35 31.55
C GLU A 383 -5.74 16.42 31.75
N ALA A 384 -6.08 16.11 33.01
CA ALA A 384 -7.17 15.20 33.36
C ALA A 384 -8.53 15.75 32.89
N THR A 385 -9.42 14.85 32.49
CA THR A 385 -10.77 15.18 32.04
C THR A 385 -11.78 14.27 32.74
N SER A 386 -13.08 14.53 32.57
CA SER A 386 -14.13 13.64 33.08
C SER A 386 -14.06 12.20 32.53
N LEU A 387 -13.33 11.99 31.42
CA LEU A 387 -13.17 10.68 30.77
C LEU A 387 -11.77 10.08 30.96
N VAL A 388 -10.81 10.84 31.50
CA VAL A 388 -9.41 10.43 31.60
C VAL A 388 -8.85 10.94 32.92
N ALA A 389 -8.53 10.02 33.83
CA ALA A 389 -7.94 10.36 35.12
C ALA A 389 -6.45 10.70 34.99
N ALA A 390 -5.93 11.50 35.93
CA ALA A 390 -4.50 11.70 36.11
C ALA A 390 -3.80 10.35 36.38
N GLY A 391 -2.58 10.17 35.87
CA GLY A 391 -1.84 8.91 35.90
C GLY A 391 -2.27 7.89 34.83
N SER A 392 -3.25 8.21 33.97
CA SER A 392 -3.61 7.30 32.87
C SER A 392 -2.44 7.13 31.90
N VAL A 393 -2.09 5.87 31.61
CA VAL A 393 -0.97 5.53 30.71
C VAL A 393 -1.38 5.72 29.26
N LEU A 394 -0.51 6.28 28.44
CA LEU A 394 -0.70 6.31 26.98
C LEU A 394 -0.48 4.91 26.38
N PRO A 395 -1.46 4.34 25.65
CA PRO A 395 -1.33 3.06 24.97
C PRO A 395 -0.12 3.01 24.03
N ARG A 396 0.48 1.83 23.87
CA ARG A 396 1.64 1.62 22.98
C ARG A 396 1.40 2.16 21.56
N THR A 397 0.20 1.95 21.01
CA THR A 397 -0.18 2.41 19.67
C THR A 397 -0.29 3.94 19.56
N LEU A 398 -0.57 4.64 20.65
CA LEU A 398 -0.54 6.10 20.71
C LEU A 398 0.89 6.61 20.89
N ARG A 399 1.69 5.98 21.76
CA ARG A 399 3.11 6.31 21.92
C ARG A 399 3.88 6.15 20.60
N GLN A 400 3.69 5.03 19.90
CA GLN A 400 4.28 4.78 18.58
C GLN A 400 3.83 5.83 17.54
N HIS A 401 2.59 6.28 17.61
CA HIS A 401 2.08 7.30 16.69
C HIS A 401 2.70 8.68 16.97
N VAL A 402 2.83 9.05 18.25
CA VAL A 402 3.54 10.27 18.67
C VAL A 402 5.03 10.20 18.33
N ALA A 403 5.66 9.02 18.45
CA ALA A 403 7.06 8.80 18.07
C ALA A 403 7.37 9.13 16.61
N ARG A 404 6.37 9.13 15.71
CA ARG A 404 6.58 9.43 14.29
C ARG A 404 7.07 10.86 14.02
N CYS A 405 6.81 11.80 14.93
CA CYS A 405 7.38 13.15 14.82
C CYS A 405 8.75 13.30 15.47
N GLN A 406 9.36 12.23 15.98
CA GLN A 406 10.69 12.30 16.58
C GLN A 406 11.72 12.80 15.58
N GLN A 407 12.53 13.75 16.02
CA GLN A 407 13.75 14.15 15.33
C GLN A 407 14.91 13.23 15.72
N GLY A 408 15.70 12.81 14.73
CA GLY A 408 16.91 12.01 14.95
C GLY A 408 17.73 11.82 13.68
N THR A 409 18.92 11.25 13.79
CA THR A 409 19.67 10.78 12.62
C THR A 409 18.94 9.63 11.94
N VAL A 410 19.29 9.31 10.69
CA VAL A 410 18.64 8.18 9.99
C VAL A 410 18.78 6.88 10.78
N GLU A 411 19.97 6.61 11.33
CA GLU A 411 20.24 5.42 12.14
C GLU A 411 19.40 5.40 13.41
N GLN A 412 19.31 6.52 14.15
CA GLN A 412 18.46 6.62 15.35
C GLN A 412 16.97 6.36 15.04
N LEU A 413 16.48 6.84 13.89
CA LEU A 413 15.10 6.60 13.48
C LEU A 413 14.85 5.14 13.05
N ILE A 414 15.84 4.47 12.48
CA ILE A 414 15.79 3.03 12.18
C ILE A 414 15.77 2.22 13.49
N GLU A 415 16.68 2.51 14.42
CA GLU A 415 16.76 1.84 15.72
C GLU A 415 15.50 2.04 16.57
N ALA A 416 14.87 3.21 16.47
CA ALA A 416 13.57 3.49 17.08
C ALA A 416 12.38 2.75 16.42
N GLY A 417 12.62 2.02 15.32
CA GLY A 417 11.59 1.29 14.56
C GLY A 417 10.65 2.20 13.77
N LEU A 418 11.05 3.46 13.51
CA LEU A 418 10.24 4.44 12.77
C LEU A 418 10.44 4.34 11.26
N VAL A 419 11.54 3.72 10.84
CA VAL A 419 11.85 3.42 9.44
C VAL A 419 11.86 1.90 9.29
N PRO A 420 10.71 1.26 9.03
CA PRO A 420 10.63 -0.20 8.96
C PRO A 420 11.10 -0.79 7.63
N SER A 421 11.31 0.02 6.59
CA SER A 421 11.68 -0.47 5.25
C SER A 421 12.49 0.54 4.43
N LEU A 422 13.08 0.08 3.33
CA LEU A 422 13.80 0.91 2.36
C LEU A 422 12.88 1.95 1.67
N GLU A 423 11.59 1.65 1.47
CA GLU A 423 10.62 2.64 0.99
C GLU A 423 10.36 3.72 2.03
N SER A 424 10.31 3.36 3.31
CA SER A 424 10.20 4.35 4.40
C SER A 424 11.44 5.23 4.46
N LEU A 425 12.63 4.66 4.28
CA LEU A 425 13.89 5.41 4.17
C LEU A 425 13.85 6.38 2.98
N ALA A 426 13.36 5.94 1.82
CA ALA A 426 13.24 6.78 0.64
C ALA A 426 12.35 8.02 0.85
N LEU A 427 11.38 7.96 1.77
CA LEU A 427 10.54 9.12 2.11
C LEU A 427 11.28 10.17 2.96
N LEU A 428 12.36 9.79 3.65
CA LEU A 428 13.15 10.69 4.49
C LEU A 428 14.26 11.41 3.72
N LEU A 429 14.85 10.75 2.72
CA LEU A 429 16.00 11.28 1.98
C LEU A 429 15.80 12.66 1.31
N PRO A 430 14.60 13.07 0.87
CA PRO A 430 14.41 14.43 0.35
C PRO A 430 14.82 15.53 1.33
N GLN A 431 14.64 15.30 2.65
CA GLN A 431 15.06 16.25 3.69
C GLN A 431 16.59 16.40 3.75
N LEU A 432 17.33 15.32 3.48
CA LEU A 432 18.80 15.35 3.36
C LEU A 432 19.23 16.00 2.05
N GLY A 433 18.62 15.57 0.93
CA GLY A 433 18.95 16.05 -0.40
C GLY A 433 18.81 17.57 -0.53
N ALA A 434 17.75 18.15 0.04
CA ALA A 434 17.57 19.60 0.08
C ALA A 434 18.74 20.33 0.77
N ARG A 435 19.17 19.84 1.93
CA ARG A 435 20.27 20.45 2.70
C ARG A 435 21.64 20.29 2.03
N VAL A 436 21.88 19.17 1.36
CA VAL A 436 23.09 18.98 0.53
C VAL A 436 23.08 19.90 -0.67
N ALA A 437 21.92 20.03 -1.33
CA ALA A 437 21.77 20.88 -2.48
C ALA A 437 22.00 22.36 -2.12
N GLU A 438 21.45 22.84 -1.01
CA GLU A 438 21.66 24.21 -0.51
C GLU A 438 23.14 24.54 -0.31
N ARG A 439 23.92 23.63 0.28
CA ARG A 439 25.37 23.80 0.50
C ARG A 439 26.20 23.78 -0.78
N GLY A 440 25.61 23.41 -1.91
CA GLY A 440 26.25 23.44 -3.22
C GLY A 440 26.35 24.84 -3.83
N PHE A 441 25.83 25.87 -3.16
CA PHE A 441 25.79 27.25 -3.66
C PHE A 441 26.53 28.20 -2.71
N THR A 442 27.14 29.24 -3.29
CA THR A 442 27.78 30.31 -2.51
C THR A 442 26.75 31.29 -1.95
N ASP A 443 25.71 31.61 -2.72
CA ASP A 443 24.56 32.40 -2.26
C ASP A 443 23.54 31.47 -1.53
N PRO A 444 23.31 31.65 -0.22
CA PRO A 444 22.34 30.86 0.52
C PRO A 444 20.90 31.03 0.01
N ALA A 445 20.54 32.20 -0.53
CA ALA A 445 19.20 32.45 -1.05
C ALA A 445 18.95 31.65 -2.34
N HIS A 446 19.93 31.63 -3.24
CA HIS A 446 19.96 30.75 -4.42
C HIS A 446 19.90 29.27 -4.01
N GLY A 447 20.73 28.85 -3.05
CA GLY A 447 20.75 27.48 -2.56
C GLY A 447 19.41 27.01 -2.01
N ARG A 448 18.71 27.86 -1.23
CA ARG A 448 17.35 27.58 -0.73
C ARG A 448 16.33 27.47 -1.86
N LEU A 449 16.39 28.36 -2.85
CA LEU A 449 15.47 28.32 -4.00
C LEU A 449 15.65 27.03 -4.82
N TYR A 450 16.91 26.67 -5.09
CA TYR A 450 17.24 25.41 -5.77
C TYR A 450 16.72 24.21 -4.99
N ALA A 451 16.99 24.15 -3.68
CA ALA A 451 16.56 23.07 -2.81
C ALA A 451 15.03 22.94 -2.79
N ALA A 452 14.29 24.05 -2.64
CA ALA A 452 12.84 24.06 -2.65
C ALA A 452 12.27 23.56 -3.99
N CYS A 453 12.84 24.02 -5.11
CA CYS A 453 12.44 23.56 -6.45
C CYS A 453 12.72 22.06 -6.65
N ARG A 454 13.90 21.58 -6.24
CA ARG A 454 14.28 20.16 -6.33
C ARG A 454 13.39 19.28 -5.47
N THR A 455 13.12 19.67 -4.22
CA THR A 455 12.22 18.93 -3.32
C THR A 455 10.82 18.83 -3.89
N ALA A 456 10.27 19.93 -4.42
CA ALA A 456 8.96 19.93 -5.07
C ALA A 456 8.94 19.03 -6.32
N PHE A 457 10.03 19.04 -7.11
CA PHE A 457 10.18 18.19 -8.28
C PHE A 457 10.24 16.69 -7.94
N ASP A 458 11.02 16.32 -6.91
CA ASP A 458 11.22 14.93 -6.47
C ASP A 458 9.98 14.36 -5.76
N ALA A 459 9.12 15.22 -5.21
CA ALA A 459 7.84 14.84 -4.61
C ALA A 459 6.76 14.48 -5.63
N ARG A 460 6.98 14.75 -6.92
CA ARG A 460 6.02 14.44 -7.99
C ARG A 460 5.86 12.95 -8.17
N ARG A 461 4.63 12.52 -8.43
CA ARG A 461 4.32 11.15 -8.78
C ARG A 461 4.76 10.87 -10.21
N SER A 462 5.41 9.72 -10.42
CA SER A 462 5.88 9.30 -11.74
C SER A 462 4.72 8.81 -12.61
N LEU A 463 4.80 9.12 -13.90
CA LEU A 463 3.84 8.64 -14.90
C LEU A 463 4.08 7.16 -15.24
N LEU A 464 3.04 6.46 -15.64
CA LEU A 464 3.19 5.20 -16.35
C LEU A 464 3.67 5.51 -17.77
N LEU A 465 4.87 5.06 -18.10
CA LEU A 465 5.49 5.27 -19.41
C LEU A 465 5.64 3.95 -20.13
N LEU A 466 5.30 3.94 -21.42
CA LEU A 466 5.46 2.81 -22.32
C LEU A 466 6.52 3.14 -23.37
N ASN A 467 6.90 2.16 -24.19
CA ASN A 467 7.85 2.31 -25.29
C ASN A 467 9.21 2.91 -24.89
N LEU A 468 9.70 2.56 -23.69
CA LEU A 468 10.97 3.06 -23.12
C LEU A 468 11.05 4.59 -23.01
N GLN A 469 9.92 5.28 -22.95
CA GLN A 469 9.91 6.71 -22.67
C GLN A 469 10.47 7.01 -21.27
N SER A 470 11.12 8.16 -21.14
CA SER A 470 11.69 8.64 -19.88
C SER A 470 10.80 9.68 -19.22
N GLN A 471 10.81 9.69 -17.89
CA GLN A 471 10.20 10.77 -17.10
C GLN A 471 10.89 12.09 -17.44
N VAL A 472 10.15 13.19 -17.29
CA VAL A 472 10.71 14.55 -17.37
C VAL A 472 11.75 14.72 -16.27
N ARG A 473 12.92 15.26 -16.63
CA ARG A 473 14.05 15.56 -15.75
C ARG A 473 14.01 17.02 -15.30
N MET A 474 14.64 17.33 -14.17
CA MET A 474 14.60 18.70 -13.63
C MET A 474 15.25 19.71 -14.57
N ALA A 475 16.35 19.33 -15.24
CA ALA A 475 17.01 20.17 -16.23
C ALA A 475 16.14 20.52 -17.46
N GLU A 476 15.00 19.85 -17.64
CA GLU A 476 14.04 20.15 -18.72
C GLU A 476 13.01 21.22 -18.32
N LEU A 477 13.01 21.67 -17.06
CA LEU A 477 12.18 22.81 -16.65
C LEU A 477 12.78 24.12 -17.17
N PRO A 478 11.99 25.04 -17.75
CA PRO A 478 12.50 26.29 -18.31
C PRO A 478 13.33 27.13 -17.33
N TRP A 479 12.95 27.17 -16.05
CA TRP A 479 13.65 27.92 -15.01
C TRP A 479 14.78 27.13 -14.32
N ALA A 480 14.86 25.81 -14.47
CA ALA A 480 15.89 25.02 -13.77
C ALA A 480 17.31 25.30 -14.29
N ALA A 481 17.46 25.64 -15.58
CA ALA A 481 18.76 25.98 -16.15
C ALA A 481 19.41 27.18 -15.43
N GLY A 482 18.62 28.21 -15.11
CA GLY A 482 19.09 29.37 -14.35
C GLY A 482 19.47 29.00 -12.91
N LEU A 483 18.73 28.08 -12.29
CA LEU A 483 19.02 27.61 -10.93
C LEU A 483 20.27 26.68 -10.86
N GLU A 484 20.71 26.10 -11.98
CA GLU A 484 21.85 25.17 -12.00
C GLU A 484 23.20 25.83 -12.28
N SER A 485 23.23 27.06 -12.82
CA SER A 485 24.44 27.66 -13.41
C SER A 485 25.60 27.87 -12.44
N GLU A 486 25.33 28.05 -11.15
CA GLU A 486 26.34 28.33 -10.12
C GLU A 486 26.58 27.15 -9.17
N ARG A 487 25.95 26.00 -9.45
CA ARG A 487 25.97 24.86 -8.53
C ARG A 487 27.33 24.16 -8.53
N GLN A 488 27.97 24.11 -7.36
CA GLN A 488 29.12 23.22 -7.12
C GLN A 488 28.63 21.78 -6.96
N ARG A 489 29.05 20.89 -7.87
CA ARG A 489 28.77 19.44 -7.82
C ARG A 489 29.94 18.70 -7.20
N GLY A 490 29.67 17.55 -6.58
CA GLY A 490 30.72 16.66 -6.10
C GLY A 490 31.49 17.14 -4.90
N THR A 491 30.84 17.90 -4.01
CA THR A 491 31.46 18.26 -2.74
C THR A 491 31.78 16.98 -1.93
N PRO A 492 32.90 16.94 -1.19
CA PRO A 492 33.25 15.76 -0.38
C PRO A 492 32.17 15.38 0.64
N ALA A 493 31.39 16.35 1.12
CA ALA A 493 30.26 16.13 2.01
C ALA A 493 29.10 15.39 1.32
N ALA A 494 28.78 15.74 0.06
CA ALA A 494 27.74 15.06 -0.71
C ALA A 494 28.14 13.61 -1.05
N GLN A 495 29.41 13.39 -1.38
CA GLN A 495 29.94 12.05 -1.67
C GLN A 495 29.93 11.14 -0.44
N ARG A 496 30.39 11.65 0.71
CA ARG A 496 30.33 10.90 1.97
C ARG A 496 28.89 10.56 2.36
N MET A 497 27.99 11.54 2.34
CA MET A 497 26.58 11.28 2.67
C MET A 497 25.94 10.22 1.77
N LEU A 498 26.20 10.26 0.46
CA LEU A 498 25.66 9.25 -0.44
C LEU A 498 26.19 7.85 -0.09
N GLY A 499 27.49 7.73 0.21
CA GLY A 499 28.09 6.49 0.70
C GLY A 499 27.47 6.00 2.01
N ASP A 500 27.31 6.91 2.99
CA ASP A 500 26.74 6.63 4.31
C ASP A 500 25.30 6.13 4.19
N VAL A 501 24.47 6.78 3.36
CA VAL A 501 23.07 6.37 3.11
C VAL A 501 23.01 4.98 2.47
N VAL A 502 23.89 4.69 1.50
CA VAL A 502 23.95 3.37 0.85
C VAL A 502 24.39 2.29 1.84
N ALA A 503 25.45 2.55 2.61
CA ALA A 503 25.95 1.63 3.62
C ALA A 503 24.87 1.34 4.68
N LEU A 504 24.19 2.38 5.18
CA LEU A 504 23.11 2.26 6.15
C LEU A 504 21.92 1.46 5.60
N ALA A 505 21.51 1.71 4.34
CA ALA A 505 20.44 0.97 3.69
C ALA A 505 20.74 -0.54 3.61
N LEU A 506 21.97 -0.90 3.21
CA LEU A 506 22.37 -2.31 3.09
C LEU A 506 22.60 -2.96 4.46
N ARG A 507 23.16 -2.21 5.43
CA ARG A 507 23.35 -2.68 6.82
C ARG A 507 22.03 -3.02 7.47
N HIS A 508 21.00 -2.19 7.35
CA HIS A 508 19.75 -2.41 8.09
C HIS A 508 18.72 -3.27 7.35
N TYR A 509 18.77 -3.33 6.02
CA TYR A 509 17.81 -4.12 5.20
C TYR A 509 18.52 -5.05 4.19
N PRO A 510 19.47 -5.89 4.62
CA PRO A 510 20.31 -6.68 3.72
C PRO A 510 19.52 -7.63 2.83
N GLU A 511 18.36 -8.11 3.29
CA GLU A 511 17.49 -9.05 2.58
C GLU A 511 16.65 -8.43 1.46
N THR A 512 16.53 -7.09 1.41
CA THR A 512 15.62 -6.40 0.50
C THR A 512 16.39 -5.68 -0.61
N PRO A 513 16.06 -5.89 -1.91
CA PRO A 513 16.64 -5.12 -3.00
C PRO A 513 16.22 -3.66 -2.91
N LEU A 514 17.05 -2.74 -3.42
CA LEU A 514 16.74 -1.31 -3.36
C LEU A 514 15.50 -0.98 -4.20
N PRO A 515 14.40 -0.51 -3.59
CA PRO A 515 13.16 -0.27 -4.34
C PRO A 515 13.27 1.00 -5.18
N ASN A 516 12.48 1.09 -6.25
CA ASN A 516 12.50 2.24 -7.18
C ASN A 516 12.40 3.63 -6.51
N PRO A 517 11.58 3.86 -5.47
CA PRO A 517 11.58 5.12 -4.74
C PRO A 517 12.95 5.48 -4.15
N LEU A 518 13.68 4.51 -3.60
CA LEU A 518 15.01 4.72 -3.05
C LEU A 518 16.04 4.96 -4.16
N LEU A 519 16.01 4.18 -5.25
CA LEU A 519 16.89 4.37 -6.41
C LEU A 519 16.77 5.78 -6.99
N ARG A 520 15.54 6.33 -7.06
CA ARG A 520 15.32 7.71 -7.50
C ARG A 520 15.98 8.73 -6.58
N GLN A 521 15.89 8.55 -5.26
CA GLN A 521 16.55 9.43 -4.29
C GLN A 521 18.08 9.30 -4.37
N LEU A 522 18.61 8.08 -4.52
CA LEU A 522 20.04 7.86 -4.70
C LEU A 522 20.57 8.51 -5.97
N ARG A 523 19.83 8.49 -7.09
CA ARG A 523 20.20 9.25 -8.31
C ARG A 523 20.22 10.75 -8.07
N SER A 524 19.23 11.31 -7.38
CA SER A 524 19.19 12.74 -7.02
C SER A 524 20.39 13.16 -6.15
N LEU A 525 20.76 12.31 -5.19
CA LEU A 525 21.97 12.51 -4.37
C LEU A 525 23.27 12.28 -5.17
N ALA A 526 23.30 11.32 -6.08
CA ALA A 526 24.45 11.06 -6.96
C ALA A 526 24.74 12.23 -7.90
N ASP A 527 23.71 12.83 -8.49
CA ASP A 527 23.82 14.06 -9.28
C ASP A 527 24.45 15.19 -8.44
N SER A 528 24.03 15.30 -7.18
CA SER A 528 24.58 16.26 -6.21
C SER A 528 26.04 15.97 -5.86
N ALA A 529 26.38 14.70 -5.74
CA ALA A 529 27.71 14.18 -5.44
C ALA A 529 28.61 14.07 -6.68
N GLY A 530 28.14 14.47 -7.87
CA GLY A 530 28.88 14.33 -9.13
C GLY A 530 29.29 12.88 -9.42
N ALA A 531 28.51 11.91 -8.95
CA ALA A 531 28.78 10.49 -9.10
C ALA A 531 27.93 9.91 -10.24
N ASP A 532 28.58 9.30 -11.22
CA ASP A 532 27.89 8.50 -12.23
C ASP A 532 27.61 7.11 -11.66
N LEU A 533 26.32 6.79 -11.49
CA LEU A 533 25.84 5.52 -10.97
C LEU A 533 24.87 4.91 -11.98
N PRO A 534 25.28 3.91 -12.78
CA PRO A 534 24.39 3.21 -13.70
C PRO A 534 23.47 2.26 -12.94
N LEU A 535 22.47 2.81 -12.24
CA LEU A 535 21.51 2.05 -11.45
C LEU A 535 20.37 1.53 -12.34
N ALA A 536 20.13 0.22 -12.31
CA ALA A 536 19.00 -0.46 -12.92
C ALA A 536 17.74 -0.40 -12.03
N GLU A 537 16.58 -0.20 -12.62
CA GLU A 537 15.29 -0.14 -11.90
C GLU A 537 14.69 -1.54 -11.70
N GLU A 538 13.84 -1.71 -10.69
CA GLU A 538 12.95 -2.87 -10.59
C GLU A 538 11.81 -2.71 -11.61
N LEU A 539 11.67 -3.70 -12.49
CA LEU A 539 10.64 -3.69 -13.54
C LEU A 539 9.42 -4.48 -13.10
N ALA A 540 8.24 -4.01 -13.51
CA ALA A 540 6.97 -4.70 -13.27
C ALA A 540 6.63 -5.62 -14.45
N ALA A 541 6.30 -6.88 -14.15
CA ALA A 541 6.18 -7.95 -15.15
C ALA A 541 4.96 -7.82 -16.06
N ASP A 542 3.90 -7.16 -15.58
CA ASP A 542 2.66 -6.87 -16.30
C ASP A 542 2.80 -5.77 -17.36
N ILE A 543 3.79 -4.89 -17.22
CA ILE A 543 4.07 -3.79 -18.16
C ILE A 543 5.39 -3.93 -18.92
N PHE A 544 6.10 -5.04 -18.72
CA PHE A 544 7.38 -5.28 -19.40
C PHE A 544 7.16 -5.60 -20.89
N MET A 545 7.85 -4.86 -21.75
CA MET A 545 7.67 -4.90 -23.21
C MET A 545 8.75 -5.72 -23.93
N GLY A 546 9.45 -6.61 -23.22
CA GLY A 546 10.46 -7.49 -23.84
C GLY A 546 11.80 -6.80 -24.18
N ALA A 547 12.03 -5.57 -23.72
CA ALA A 547 13.25 -4.82 -23.97
C ALA A 547 13.71 -4.03 -22.72
N PHE A 548 15.01 -3.82 -22.62
CA PHE A 548 15.63 -3.07 -21.51
C PHE A 548 16.20 -1.73 -21.99
N ALA A 549 16.13 -0.72 -21.13
CA ALA A 549 16.79 0.56 -21.40
C ALA A 549 18.33 0.40 -21.41
N PRO A 550 19.08 1.24 -22.15
CA PRO A 550 20.54 1.10 -22.30
C PRO A 550 21.33 1.05 -20.97
N GLY A 551 20.82 1.70 -19.92
CA GLY A 551 21.44 1.68 -18.59
C GLY A 551 21.55 0.29 -17.97
N PHE A 552 20.65 -0.64 -18.29
CA PHE A 552 20.72 -2.02 -17.80
C PHE A 552 21.94 -2.77 -18.36
N ALA A 553 22.29 -2.55 -19.62
CA ALA A 553 23.48 -3.16 -20.21
C ALA A 553 24.77 -2.60 -19.60
N ALA A 554 24.79 -1.30 -19.26
CA ALA A 554 25.91 -0.70 -18.54
C ALA A 554 26.07 -1.29 -17.13
N ALA A 555 24.97 -1.42 -16.38
CA ALA A 555 24.95 -2.10 -15.08
C ALA A 555 25.42 -3.55 -15.17
N ALA A 556 24.94 -4.31 -16.17
CA ALA A 556 25.30 -5.71 -16.35
C ALA A 556 26.79 -5.89 -16.68
N ARG A 557 27.36 -5.05 -17.56
CA ARG A 557 28.81 -5.05 -17.84
C ARG A 557 29.64 -4.73 -16.60
N HIS A 558 29.20 -3.75 -15.80
CA HIS A 558 29.87 -3.42 -14.57
C HIS A 558 29.84 -4.59 -13.58
N ALA A 559 28.65 -5.15 -13.32
CA ALA A 559 28.48 -6.28 -12.43
C ALA A 559 29.24 -7.54 -12.89
N GLY A 560 29.26 -7.82 -14.20
CA GLY A 560 30.02 -8.93 -14.77
C GLY A 560 31.52 -8.85 -14.51
N ARG A 561 32.12 -7.65 -14.64
CA ARG A 561 33.53 -7.43 -14.31
C ARG A 561 33.79 -7.54 -12.82
N PHE A 562 32.94 -6.92 -12.00
CA PHE A 562 33.09 -6.89 -10.55
C PHE A 562 32.96 -8.29 -9.91
N THR A 563 32.06 -9.13 -10.44
CA THR A 563 31.78 -10.47 -9.89
C THR A 563 32.55 -11.59 -10.58
N ALA A 564 33.45 -11.27 -11.53
CA ALA A 564 34.19 -12.28 -12.28
C ALA A 564 34.97 -13.23 -11.35
N GLY A 565 34.77 -14.54 -11.53
CA GLY A 565 35.42 -15.56 -10.69
C GLY A 565 34.94 -15.62 -9.24
N SER A 566 33.90 -14.87 -8.86
CA SER A 566 33.33 -14.89 -7.51
C SER A 566 32.38 -16.06 -7.28
N LEU A 567 32.02 -16.32 -6.01
CA LEU A 567 30.97 -17.27 -5.65
C LEU A 567 29.62 -16.93 -6.32
N TYR A 568 29.28 -15.64 -6.44
CA TYR A 568 28.03 -15.19 -7.07
C TYR A 568 27.96 -15.58 -8.54
N ALA A 569 29.04 -15.30 -9.30
CA ALA A 569 29.12 -15.63 -10.71
C ALA A 569 29.08 -17.15 -10.95
N ARG A 570 29.74 -17.95 -10.10
CA ARG A 570 29.65 -19.42 -10.15
C ARG A 570 28.25 -19.92 -9.85
N TYR A 571 27.62 -19.41 -8.79
CA TYR A 571 26.29 -19.86 -8.38
C TYR A 571 25.27 -19.63 -9.49
N TYR A 572 25.24 -18.45 -10.12
CA TYR A 572 24.28 -18.13 -11.17
C TYR A 572 24.74 -18.45 -12.61
N GLY A 573 25.93 -19.04 -12.78
CA GLY A 573 26.50 -19.34 -14.11
C GLY A 573 26.62 -18.08 -14.98
N ILE A 574 27.27 -17.03 -14.47
CA ILE A 574 27.46 -15.76 -15.18
C ILE A 574 28.76 -15.80 -15.97
N ASP A 575 28.66 -15.65 -17.30
CA ASP A 575 29.80 -15.46 -18.19
C ASP A 575 30.12 -13.97 -18.34
N SER A 576 31.18 -13.49 -17.69
CA SER A 576 31.61 -12.09 -17.75
C SER A 576 32.05 -11.65 -19.14
N MET A 577 32.67 -12.55 -19.94
CA MET A 577 33.08 -12.27 -21.31
C MET A 577 31.87 -12.05 -22.23
N MET A 578 30.78 -12.78 -22.00
CA MET A 578 29.53 -12.57 -22.73
C MET A 578 28.92 -11.21 -22.40
N LEU A 579 28.96 -10.79 -21.13
CA LEU A 579 28.45 -9.48 -20.71
C LEU A 579 29.26 -8.34 -21.31
N GLU A 580 30.59 -8.44 -21.37
CA GLU A 580 31.45 -7.40 -21.97
C GLU A 580 31.11 -7.11 -23.44
N ARG A 581 30.68 -8.14 -24.19
CA ARG A 581 30.30 -8.04 -25.60
C ARG A 581 28.93 -7.39 -25.84
N LEU A 582 28.14 -7.16 -24.79
CA LEU A 582 26.82 -6.50 -24.91
C LEU A 582 27.00 -5.07 -25.43
N GLY A 583 26.60 -4.83 -26.69
CA GLY A 583 26.56 -3.49 -27.29
C GLY A 583 27.71 -3.14 -28.25
N GLU A 584 28.54 -4.08 -28.69
CA GLU A 584 29.43 -3.83 -29.84
C GLU A 584 28.63 -3.83 -31.16
N PRO A 585 28.59 -2.72 -31.93
CA PRO A 585 27.88 -2.68 -33.21
C PRO A 585 28.63 -3.51 -34.26
N ARG A 586 28.10 -4.69 -34.62
CA ARG A 586 28.57 -5.42 -35.81
C ARG A 586 28.04 -4.77 -37.10
N PRO A 587 28.82 -4.76 -38.21
CA PRO A 587 28.41 -4.16 -39.47
C PRO A 587 27.09 -4.75 -39.96
N ARG A 588 26.14 -3.86 -40.30
CA ARG A 588 24.78 -4.21 -40.75
C ARG A 588 24.84 -4.91 -42.11
N THR A 589 24.72 -6.23 -42.14
CA THR A 589 24.28 -6.96 -43.34
C THR A 589 22.77 -7.14 -43.28
N GLY A 590 22.08 -6.68 -44.32
CA GLY A 590 20.63 -6.46 -44.33
C GLY A 590 19.80 -7.72 -44.11
N ARG A 591 19.13 -7.78 -42.96
CA ARG A 591 17.82 -8.41 -42.74
C ARG A 591 17.34 -7.98 -41.34
N ARG A 592 16.13 -7.40 -41.24
CA ARG A 592 15.48 -7.03 -39.97
C ARG A 592 15.42 -8.29 -39.08
N SER A 593 16.22 -8.36 -38.02
CA SER A 593 16.28 -9.56 -37.17
C SER A 593 15.44 -9.42 -35.91
N GLN A 594 14.53 -10.37 -35.72
CA GLN A 594 13.99 -10.75 -34.43
C GLN A 594 15.13 -11.02 -33.43
N HIS A 595 14.91 -10.65 -32.17
CA HIS A 595 15.76 -10.84 -30.97
C HIS A 595 16.96 -11.79 -31.19
N ARG A 596 18.16 -11.21 -31.37
CA ARG A 596 19.42 -11.97 -31.40
C ARG A 596 19.96 -12.07 -29.97
N VAL A 597 20.63 -13.17 -29.66
CA VAL A 597 21.36 -13.42 -28.40
C VAL A 597 22.42 -12.32 -28.09
N ASP A 598 22.72 -11.46 -29.07
CA ASP A 598 23.68 -10.34 -28.97
C ASP A 598 23.14 -9.11 -28.18
N ASP A 599 21.85 -9.05 -27.85
CA ASP A 599 21.26 -8.02 -26.97
C ASP A 599 20.88 -8.56 -25.57
N LEU A 600 20.81 -7.66 -24.57
CA LEU A 600 20.58 -8.06 -23.17
C LEU A 600 19.25 -8.80 -22.97
N ALA A 601 18.22 -8.46 -23.74
CA ALA A 601 16.92 -9.13 -23.66
C ALA A 601 17.00 -10.57 -24.19
N GLY A 602 17.67 -10.77 -25.32
CA GLY A 602 17.97 -12.07 -25.89
C GLY A 602 18.78 -12.96 -24.94
N LEU A 603 19.78 -12.39 -24.26
CA LEU A 603 20.53 -13.11 -23.21
C LEU A 603 19.63 -13.52 -22.04
N CYS A 604 18.77 -12.62 -21.55
CA CYS A 604 17.88 -12.94 -20.43
C CYS A 604 16.83 -14.00 -20.82
N LEU A 605 16.30 -13.97 -22.04
CA LEU A 605 15.40 -15.00 -22.58
C LEU A 605 16.08 -16.37 -22.63
N ALA A 606 17.29 -16.43 -23.20
CA ALA A 606 18.07 -17.66 -23.29
C ALA A 606 18.36 -18.26 -21.90
N ARG A 607 18.73 -17.41 -20.93
CA ARG A 607 18.97 -17.85 -19.54
C ARG A 607 17.70 -18.27 -18.80
N ALA A 608 16.54 -17.77 -19.21
CA ALA A 608 15.24 -18.15 -18.66
C ALA A 608 14.64 -19.40 -19.33
N ASP A 609 15.33 -19.99 -20.33
CA ASP A 609 14.82 -21.08 -21.17
C ASP A 609 13.48 -20.74 -21.85
N LEU A 610 13.36 -19.50 -22.32
CA LEU A 610 12.16 -18.99 -22.98
C LEU A 610 12.43 -18.68 -24.45
N ALA A 611 11.45 -18.99 -25.30
CA ALA A 611 11.46 -18.66 -26.71
C ALA A 611 11.01 -17.20 -26.94
N PRO A 612 11.56 -16.50 -27.96
CA PRO A 612 11.09 -15.17 -28.34
C PRO A 612 9.59 -15.16 -28.65
N GLY A 613 8.85 -14.22 -28.06
CA GLY A 613 7.40 -14.07 -28.28
C GLY A 613 6.51 -14.83 -27.30
N GLN A 614 7.06 -15.63 -26.37
CA GLN A 614 6.29 -16.12 -25.23
C GLN A 614 5.85 -14.92 -24.36
N ALA A 615 4.53 -14.69 -24.29
CA ALA A 615 3.94 -13.55 -23.61
C ALA A 615 3.23 -13.96 -22.32
N GLY A 616 3.40 -13.17 -21.26
CA GLY A 616 2.65 -13.31 -20.02
C GLY A 616 3.43 -12.83 -18.78
N PRO A 617 2.76 -12.45 -17.68
CA PRO A 617 3.43 -11.94 -16.49
C PRO A 617 4.46 -12.90 -15.88
N ALA A 618 4.23 -14.21 -15.95
CA ALA A 618 5.19 -15.20 -15.43
C ALA A 618 6.47 -15.27 -16.29
N ALA A 619 6.33 -15.30 -17.62
CA ALA A 619 7.45 -15.29 -18.56
C ALA A 619 8.25 -13.98 -18.44
N ASN A 620 7.56 -12.84 -18.41
CA ASN A 620 8.16 -11.53 -18.18
C ASN A 620 8.91 -11.48 -16.85
N GLY A 621 8.32 -12.03 -15.79
CA GLY A 621 8.95 -12.11 -14.48
C GLY A 621 10.24 -12.94 -14.48
N ALA A 622 10.28 -14.06 -15.22
CA ALA A 622 11.49 -14.87 -15.37
C ALA A 622 12.60 -14.12 -16.11
N VAL A 623 12.27 -13.37 -17.17
CA VAL A 623 13.22 -12.51 -17.89
C VAL A 623 13.73 -11.38 -17.00
N ILE A 624 12.85 -10.73 -16.21
CA ILE A 624 13.22 -9.69 -15.25
C ILE A 624 14.13 -10.24 -14.16
N GLU A 625 13.86 -11.46 -13.67
CA GLU A 625 14.72 -12.11 -12.70
C GLU A 625 16.15 -12.34 -13.24
N GLN A 626 16.29 -12.72 -14.51
CA GLN A 626 17.61 -12.85 -15.13
C GLN A 626 18.35 -11.51 -15.22
N VAL A 627 17.68 -10.40 -15.57
CA VAL A 627 18.36 -9.09 -15.59
C VAL A 627 18.75 -8.63 -14.19
N GLN A 628 17.96 -8.94 -13.15
CA GLN A 628 18.33 -8.67 -11.76
C GLN A 628 19.59 -9.44 -11.36
N ILE A 629 19.72 -10.71 -11.77
CA ILE A 629 20.93 -11.52 -11.54
C ILE A 629 22.14 -10.91 -12.25
N LEU A 630 22.02 -10.63 -13.56
CA LEU A 630 23.14 -10.13 -14.36
C LEU A 630 23.60 -8.73 -13.97
N THR A 631 22.72 -7.93 -13.36
CA THR A 631 23.06 -6.59 -12.84
C THR A 631 23.40 -6.61 -11.36
N THR A 632 23.37 -7.76 -10.68
CA THR A 632 23.41 -7.90 -9.21
C THR A 632 22.39 -7.01 -8.50
N HIS A 633 21.35 -6.60 -9.25
CA HIS A 633 20.42 -5.53 -8.93
C HIS A 633 21.07 -4.34 -8.19
N ASN A 634 22.13 -3.80 -8.80
CA ASN A 634 22.92 -2.64 -8.36
C ASN A 634 23.97 -2.88 -7.27
N LEU A 635 24.01 -4.04 -6.61
CA LEU A 635 24.98 -4.27 -5.52
C LEU A 635 26.43 -4.09 -5.98
N ALA A 636 26.84 -4.67 -7.10
CA ALA A 636 28.20 -4.52 -7.61
C ALA A 636 28.57 -3.05 -7.86
N VAL A 637 27.67 -2.27 -8.48
CA VAL A 637 27.87 -0.85 -8.74
C VAL A 637 28.08 -0.08 -7.45
N LEU A 638 27.30 -0.39 -6.41
CA LEU A 638 27.36 0.30 -5.12
C LEU A 638 28.58 -0.12 -4.30
N PHE A 639 28.90 -1.42 -4.27
CA PHE A 639 30.08 -1.93 -3.57
C PHE A 639 31.37 -1.39 -4.17
N ASP A 640 31.49 -1.38 -5.49
CA ASP A 640 32.65 -0.80 -6.19
C ASP A 640 32.75 0.71 -5.92
N ARG A 641 31.66 1.45 -6.15
CA ARG A 641 31.72 2.92 -6.09
C ARG A 641 32.00 3.46 -4.68
N PHE A 642 31.48 2.82 -3.65
CA PHE A 642 31.59 3.27 -2.26
C PHE A 642 32.55 2.43 -1.42
N GLN A 643 33.30 1.50 -2.06
CA GLN A 643 34.29 0.65 -1.39
C GLN A 643 33.69 -0.11 -0.19
N LEU A 644 32.47 -0.63 -0.38
CA LEU A 644 31.67 -1.18 0.73
C LEU A 644 32.24 -2.46 1.31
N ASP A 645 33.16 -3.13 0.61
CA ASP A 645 33.90 -4.27 1.16
C ASP A 645 34.66 -3.89 2.44
N ALA A 646 35.24 -2.68 2.49
CA ALA A 646 35.92 -2.18 3.67
C ALA A 646 34.94 -1.58 4.69
N VAL A 647 33.90 -0.89 4.22
CA VAL A 647 32.93 -0.18 5.07
C VAL A 647 32.04 -1.13 5.86
N LEU A 648 31.67 -2.27 5.27
CA LEU A 648 30.72 -3.24 5.85
C LEU A 648 31.40 -4.55 6.30
N ALA A 649 32.73 -4.57 6.38
CA ALA A 649 33.50 -5.79 6.62
C ALA A 649 33.06 -6.53 7.89
N GLU A 650 32.79 -5.80 8.98
CA GLU A 650 32.40 -6.36 10.27
C GLU A 650 30.93 -6.82 10.29
N GLU A 651 30.07 -6.20 9.49
CA GLU A 651 28.63 -6.44 9.45
C GLU A 651 28.21 -7.49 8.42
N LEU A 652 29.04 -7.76 7.39
CA LEU A 652 28.74 -8.74 6.34
C LEU A 652 28.30 -10.12 6.89
N PRO A 653 28.96 -10.72 7.90
CA PRO A 653 28.53 -12.00 8.48
C PRO A 653 27.12 -11.96 9.09
N ASP A 654 26.73 -10.85 9.72
CA ASP A 654 25.38 -10.66 10.27
C ASP A 654 24.35 -10.43 9.15
N MET A 655 24.70 -9.62 8.14
CA MET A 655 23.87 -9.37 6.96
C MET A 655 23.53 -10.68 6.23
N ILE A 656 24.50 -11.59 6.10
CA ILE A 656 24.31 -12.93 5.51
C ILE A 656 23.33 -13.77 6.35
N GLN A 657 23.48 -13.77 7.67
CA GLN A 657 22.58 -14.51 8.57
C GLN A 657 21.15 -13.98 8.54
N ARG A 658 20.97 -12.64 8.53
CA ARG A 658 19.66 -12.01 8.38
C ARG A 658 19.02 -12.32 7.03
N GLY A 659 19.81 -12.25 5.95
CA GLY A 659 19.38 -12.67 4.62
C GLY A 659 18.85 -14.10 4.60
N PHE A 660 19.60 -15.05 5.15
CA PHE A 660 19.15 -16.45 5.23
C PHE A 660 17.92 -16.64 6.13
N SER A 661 17.85 -15.94 7.26
CA SER A 661 16.72 -16.00 8.17
C SER A 661 15.43 -15.48 7.51
N ALA A 662 15.54 -14.44 6.67
CA ALA A 662 14.43 -13.95 5.86
C ALA A 662 13.98 -14.99 4.82
N VAL A 663 14.90 -15.66 4.13
CA VAL A 663 14.58 -16.79 3.21
C VAL A 663 13.78 -17.87 3.93
N CYS A 664 14.27 -18.33 5.08
CA CYS A 664 13.60 -19.34 5.88
C CYS A 664 12.21 -18.86 6.34
N THR A 665 12.09 -17.61 6.78
CA THR A 665 10.83 -17.04 7.27
C THR A 665 9.79 -16.95 6.15
N ASP A 666 10.14 -16.35 5.01
CA ASP A 666 9.21 -16.15 3.90
C ASP A 666 8.74 -17.48 3.29
N LEU A 667 9.66 -18.42 3.06
CA LEU A 667 9.35 -19.70 2.42
C LEU A 667 8.62 -20.71 3.32
N GLN A 668 8.50 -20.43 4.62
CA GLN A 668 7.78 -21.26 5.59
C GLN A 668 6.42 -20.68 6.01
N GLN A 669 6.07 -19.46 5.55
CA GLN A 669 4.74 -18.91 5.80
C GLN A 669 3.66 -19.77 5.15
N VAL A 670 2.59 -20.04 5.90
CA VAL A 670 1.38 -20.64 5.35
C VAL A 670 0.67 -19.57 4.53
N ALA A 671 0.84 -19.64 3.21
CA ALA A 671 0.23 -18.68 2.31
C ALA A 671 -1.30 -18.91 2.25
N PRO A 672 -2.12 -17.89 2.51
CA PRO A 672 -3.58 -18.04 2.48
C PRO A 672 -4.13 -18.30 1.07
N HIS A 673 -3.36 -18.00 0.02
CA HIS A 673 -3.72 -18.21 -1.38
C HIS A 673 -2.48 -18.24 -2.28
N TRP A 674 -2.65 -18.69 -3.53
CA TRP A 674 -1.57 -18.85 -4.51
C TRP A 674 -0.73 -17.57 -4.74
N HIS A 675 -1.38 -16.42 -4.89
CA HIS A 675 -0.65 -15.15 -5.08
C HIS A 675 0.25 -14.77 -3.89
N ALA A 676 -0.18 -15.05 -2.65
CA ALA A 676 0.61 -14.81 -1.45
C ALA A 676 1.84 -15.72 -1.43
N TRP A 677 1.68 -16.99 -1.85
CA TRP A 677 2.80 -17.92 -2.01
C TRP A 677 3.81 -17.44 -3.06
N LEU A 678 3.35 -16.99 -4.22
CA LEU A 678 4.23 -16.41 -5.26
C LEU A 678 5.02 -15.21 -4.73
N THR A 679 4.38 -14.36 -3.92
CA THR A 679 5.02 -13.19 -3.33
C THR A 679 6.06 -13.58 -2.28
N ALA A 680 5.78 -14.58 -1.45
CA ALA A 680 6.72 -15.13 -0.49
C ALA A 680 7.93 -15.76 -1.19
N ARG A 681 7.69 -16.54 -2.25
CA ARG A 681 8.76 -17.12 -3.09
C ARG A 681 9.65 -16.05 -3.74
N LYS A 682 9.04 -14.99 -4.28
CA LYS A 682 9.75 -13.84 -4.85
C LYS A 682 10.66 -13.18 -3.81
N ARG A 683 10.13 -12.89 -2.61
CA ARG A 683 10.89 -12.28 -1.51
C ARG A 683 12.03 -13.19 -1.01
N GLY A 684 11.78 -14.49 -0.85
CA GLY A 684 12.84 -15.45 -0.52
C GLY A 684 13.95 -15.49 -1.57
N ALA A 685 13.62 -15.46 -2.87
CA ALA A 685 14.64 -15.40 -3.92
C ALA A 685 15.44 -14.08 -3.92
N TYR A 686 14.81 -12.96 -3.56
CA TYR A 686 15.49 -11.67 -3.37
C TYR A 686 16.50 -11.73 -2.23
N ALA A 687 16.07 -12.17 -1.05
CA ALA A 687 16.94 -12.30 0.12
C ALA A 687 18.11 -13.26 -0.14
N TRP A 688 17.85 -14.37 -0.83
CA TRP A 688 18.89 -15.32 -1.24
C TRP A 688 19.90 -14.70 -2.20
N ARG A 689 19.46 -13.93 -3.22
CA ARG A 689 20.37 -13.23 -4.14
C ARG A 689 21.30 -12.26 -3.42
N GLN A 690 20.76 -11.44 -2.52
CA GLN A 690 21.54 -10.50 -1.72
C GLN A 690 22.59 -11.26 -0.87
N MET A 691 22.15 -12.31 -0.16
CA MET A 691 23.01 -13.15 0.67
C MET A 691 24.16 -13.81 -0.13
N VAL A 692 23.86 -14.40 -1.29
CA VAL A 692 24.88 -15.02 -2.16
C VAL A 692 25.88 -13.98 -2.65
N PHE A 693 25.44 -12.74 -2.92
CA PHE A 693 26.36 -11.65 -3.26
C PHE A 693 27.26 -11.29 -2.08
N PHE A 694 26.72 -11.11 -0.87
CA PHE A 694 27.51 -10.80 0.33
C PHE A 694 28.51 -11.91 0.67
N LEU A 695 28.12 -13.18 0.56
CA LEU A 695 29.05 -14.32 0.69
C LEU A 695 30.22 -14.23 -0.29
N SER A 696 29.98 -13.72 -1.50
CA SER A 696 31.02 -13.54 -2.53
C SER A 696 31.98 -12.38 -2.27
N ARG A 697 31.75 -11.61 -1.19
CA ARG A 697 32.60 -10.50 -0.74
C ARG A 697 33.53 -10.86 0.41
N LEU A 698 33.29 -11.99 1.07
CA LEU A 698 34.14 -12.48 2.14
C LEU A 698 35.44 -13.08 1.60
N ASP A 699 36.47 -13.05 2.44
CA ASP A 699 37.68 -13.85 2.24
C ASP A 699 37.41 -15.34 2.52
N ASP A 700 38.38 -16.22 2.23
CA ASP A 700 38.19 -17.68 2.34
C ASP A 700 37.84 -18.12 3.77
N ALA A 701 38.43 -17.47 4.78
CA ALA A 701 38.17 -17.75 6.19
C ALA A 701 36.75 -17.32 6.60
N GLY A 702 36.37 -16.09 6.25
CA GLY A 702 35.02 -15.56 6.50
C GLY A 702 33.94 -16.33 5.77
N LEU A 703 34.21 -16.77 4.52
CA LEU A 703 33.31 -17.61 3.74
C LEU A 703 33.11 -18.97 4.42
N ALA A 704 34.19 -19.64 4.84
CA ALA A 704 34.09 -20.92 5.53
C ALA A 704 33.29 -20.83 6.85
N GLN A 705 33.56 -19.79 7.65
CA GLN A 705 32.83 -19.51 8.89
C GLN A 705 31.34 -19.26 8.62
N SER A 706 31.02 -18.40 7.65
CA SER A 706 29.64 -18.05 7.30
C SER A 706 28.88 -19.25 6.74
N MET A 707 29.51 -20.07 5.91
CA MET A 707 28.92 -21.31 5.39
C MET A 707 28.62 -22.32 6.51
N ALA A 708 29.48 -22.41 7.54
CA ALA A 708 29.22 -23.27 8.71
C ALA A 708 28.01 -22.77 9.53
N THR A 709 27.88 -21.45 9.69
CA THR A 709 26.72 -20.82 10.34
C THR A 709 25.43 -21.08 9.55
N LEU A 710 25.44 -20.86 8.23
CA LEU A 710 24.27 -21.12 7.38
C LEU A 710 23.81 -22.59 7.42
N ARG A 711 24.75 -23.54 7.41
CA ARG A 711 24.44 -24.97 7.59
C ARG A 711 23.80 -25.27 8.93
N SER A 712 24.26 -24.63 10.01
CA SER A 712 23.68 -24.77 11.34
C SER A 712 22.26 -24.20 11.40
N LEU A 713 22.05 -23.00 10.85
CA LEU A 713 20.73 -22.38 10.74
C LEU A 713 19.76 -23.23 9.91
N PHE A 714 20.26 -23.84 8.82
CA PHE A 714 19.48 -24.72 7.97
C PHE A 714 19.10 -26.03 8.69
N ALA A 715 20.04 -26.65 9.41
CA ALA A 715 19.80 -27.85 10.19
C ALA A 715 18.80 -27.66 11.34
N ALA A 716 18.64 -26.41 11.83
CA ALA A 716 17.64 -26.06 12.83
C ALA A 716 16.20 -25.92 12.27
N GLN A 717 16.02 -25.90 10.94
CA GLN A 717 14.69 -25.77 10.33
C GLN A 717 13.87 -27.06 10.44
N PRO A 718 12.53 -27.02 10.32
CA PRO A 718 11.70 -28.23 10.26
C PRO A 718 12.11 -29.17 9.12
N SER A 719 12.06 -30.49 9.37
CA SER A 719 12.54 -31.51 8.40
C SER A 719 11.84 -31.46 7.04
N GLY A 720 10.56 -31.05 7.01
CA GLY A 720 9.81 -30.84 5.77
C GLY A 720 10.37 -29.68 4.94
N PHE A 721 10.81 -28.60 5.58
CA PHE A 721 11.48 -27.50 4.91
C PHE A 721 12.88 -27.90 4.44
N GLN A 722 13.66 -28.58 5.30
CA GLN A 722 15.00 -29.06 4.95
C GLN A 722 14.99 -29.90 3.66
N ARG A 723 14.09 -30.89 3.56
CA ARG A 723 14.00 -31.73 2.35
C ARG A 723 13.69 -30.92 1.09
N ARG A 724 12.76 -29.97 1.17
CA ARG A 724 12.37 -29.14 0.00
C ARG A 724 13.47 -28.16 -0.41
N PHE A 725 14.18 -27.60 0.56
CA PHE A 725 15.15 -26.53 0.33
C PHE A 725 16.59 -27.06 0.13
N ALA A 726 16.86 -28.34 0.39
CA ALA A 726 18.15 -28.97 0.20
C ALA A 726 18.81 -28.69 -1.18
N PRO A 727 18.10 -28.74 -2.33
CA PRO A 727 18.73 -28.47 -3.62
C PRO A 727 19.37 -27.08 -3.73
N ALA A 728 18.78 -26.05 -3.09
CA ALA A 728 19.35 -24.70 -3.09
C ALA A 728 20.60 -24.62 -2.21
N MET A 729 20.60 -25.30 -1.05
CA MET A 729 21.74 -25.38 -0.15
C MET A 729 22.90 -26.19 -0.74
N ASP A 730 22.62 -27.32 -1.37
CA ASP A 730 23.62 -28.15 -2.05
C ASP A 730 24.28 -27.37 -3.18
N GLY A 731 23.48 -26.63 -3.97
CA GLY A 731 24.01 -25.74 -5.00
C GLY A 731 24.93 -24.66 -4.44
N LEU A 732 24.60 -24.08 -3.27
CA LEU A 732 25.44 -23.09 -2.61
C LEU A 732 26.77 -23.70 -2.15
N VAL A 733 26.74 -24.93 -1.61
CA VAL A 733 27.93 -25.66 -1.21
C VAL A 733 28.84 -25.93 -2.42
N VAL A 734 28.28 -26.42 -3.53
CA VAL A 734 29.04 -26.64 -4.78
C VAL A 734 29.71 -25.35 -5.26
N ALA A 735 28.97 -24.24 -5.28
CA ALA A 735 29.51 -22.93 -5.69
C ALA A 735 30.62 -22.41 -4.76
N SER A 736 30.49 -22.65 -3.45
CA SER A 736 31.51 -22.28 -2.46
C SER A 736 32.82 -23.05 -2.63
N GLN A 737 32.76 -24.26 -3.21
CA GLN A 737 33.91 -25.12 -3.49
C GLN A 737 34.51 -24.90 -4.89
N GLY A 738 34.04 -23.90 -5.63
CA GLY A 738 34.54 -23.61 -6.98
C GLY A 738 33.77 -24.29 -8.12
N GLY A 739 32.79 -25.15 -7.82
CA GLY A 739 31.94 -25.80 -8.81
C GLY A 739 30.80 -24.92 -9.31
N GLN A 740 30.11 -25.39 -10.35
CA GLN A 740 28.87 -24.78 -10.84
C GLN A 740 27.67 -25.64 -10.39
N PRO A 741 26.64 -25.06 -9.75
CA PRO A 741 25.50 -25.82 -9.27
C PRO A 741 24.58 -26.27 -10.41
N ALA A 742 23.95 -27.43 -10.25
CA ALA A 742 22.94 -27.93 -11.18
C ALA A 742 21.58 -27.23 -11.02
N GLN A 743 21.28 -26.72 -9.83
CA GLN A 743 20.06 -25.99 -9.52
C GLN A 743 20.37 -24.72 -8.73
N VAL A 744 19.65 -23.64 -9.04
CA VAL A 744 19.81 -22.32 -8.42
C VAL A 744 18.46 -21.78 -7.98
N LEU A 745 18.40 -21.14 -6.83
CA LEU A 745 17.13 -20.62 -6.32
C LEU A 745 16.64 -19.43 -7.17
N LEU A 746 15.44 -19.59 -7.74
CA LEU A 746 14.75 -18.59 -8.56
C LEU A 746 13.33 -18.34 -8.02
N GLY A 747 12.87 -17.09 -8.12
CA GLY A 747 11.59 -16.61 -7.61
C GLY A 747 10.48 -16.57 -8.65
N TRP A 748 10.79 -16.57 -9.95
CA TRP A 748 9.83 -16.42 -11.05
C TRP A 748 9.66 -17.64 -11.95
N SER A 749 10.39 -18.74 -11.70
CA SER A 749 10.22 -19.95 -12.51
C SER A 749 8.77 -20.48 -12.49
N PRO A 750 8.16 -20.78 -13.65
CA PRO A 750 6.82 -21.40 -13.73
C PRO A 750 6.80 -22.77 -13.04
N GLN A 751 7.91 -23.51 -13.14
CA GLN A 751 8.12 -24.80 -12.50
C GLN A 751 9.12 -24.62 -11.35
N SER A 752 8.65 -24.79 -10.11
CA SER A 752 9.52 -24.68 -8.93
C SER A 752 9.36 -25.90 -8.06
N TRP A 753 10.48 -26.51 -7.68
CA TRP A 753 10.51 -27.64 -6.74
C TRP A 753 10.15 -27.23 -5.31
N LEU A 754 10.02 -25.92 -5.03
CA LEU A 754 9.63 -25.39 -3.73
C LEU A 754 8.11 -25.32 -3.50
N ARG A 755 7.30 -25.84 -4.43
CA ARG A 755 5.84 -25.89 -4.26
C ARG A 755 5.47 -26.65 -2.97
N PRO A 756 4.66 -26.06 -2.07
CA PRO A 756 4.27 -26.72 -0.83
C PRO A 756 3.30 -27.87 -1.12
N TYR A 757 3.40 -28.91 -0.30
CA TYR A 757 2.42 -30.00 -0.22
C TYR A 757 1.43 -29.63 0.90
N THR A 758 0.15 -29.50 0.58
CA THR A 758 -0.92 -29.37 1.59
C THR A 758 -1.47 -30.76 1.96
N PRO A 759 -1.84 -31.01 3.23
CA PRO A 759 -2.41 -32.28 3.68
C PRO A 759 -3.67 -32.71 2.91
N GLU A 760 -4.42 -31.76 2.34
CA GLU A 760 -5.65 -32.00 1.59
C GLU A 760 -5.46 -32.23 0.07
N GLY A 761 -4.22 -32.36 -0.43
CA GLY A 761 -3.91 -32.43 -1.87
C GLY A 761 -3.35 -31.12 -2.40
N TYR A 762 -3.01 -31.03 -3.69
CA TYR A 762 -2.35 -29.86 -4.27
C TYR A 762 -3.24 -28.60 -4.29
N LEU A 763 -2.66 -27.41 -4.10
CA LEU A 763 -3.28 -26.11 -4.43
C LEU A 763 -3.41 -25.84 -5.94
N SER A 764 -3.01 -26.81 -6.78
CA SER A 764 -3.13 -26.82 -8.24
C SER A 764 -3.09 -28.27 -8.73
N SER A 765 -3.90 -28.66 -9.71
CA SER A 765 -3.88 -30.01 -10.28
C SER A 765 -2.49 -30.51 -10.72
N HIS A 766 -2.30 -31.83 -10.73
CA HIS A 766 -1.06 -32.46 -11.17
C HIS A 766 -0.81 -32.16 -12.67
N PRO A 767 0.44 -32.10 -13.18
CA PRO A 767 0.71 -31.81 -14.61
C PRO A 767 0.07 -32.76 -15.64
N SER A 768 -0.46 -33.90 -15.19
CA SER A 768 -1.21 -34.87 -16.01
C SER A 768 -2.73 -34.70 -15.92
N GLU A 769 -3.21 -33.80 -15.06
CA GLU A 769 -4.61 -33.45 -14.88
C GLU A 769 -4.92 -32.18 -15.68
N TRP A 770 -6.08 -32.16 -16.34
CA TRP A 770 -6.53 -31.02 -17.13
C TRP A 770 -7.30 -30.04 -16.24
N THR A 771 -7.20 -28.74 -16.53
CA THR A 771 -7.84 -27.68 -15.70
C THR A 771 -8.77 -26.77 -16.48
N GLU A 772 -8.57 -26.67 -17.79
CA GLU A 772 -9.30 -25.72 -18.62
C GLU A 772 -9.50 -26.24 -20.04
N PHE A 773 -10.35 -25.57 -20.81
CA PHE A 773 -10.73 -26.04 -22.14
C PHE A 773 -9.56 -26.11 -23.13
N CYS A 774 -8.48 -25.34 -22.95
CA CYS A 774 -7.31 -25.44 -23.83
C CYS A 774 -6.52 -26.75 -23.67
N ASP A 775 -6.82 -27.56 -22.64
CA ASP A 775 -6.27 -28.89 -22.46
C ASP A 775 -6.99 -29.97 -23.27
N VAL A 776 -8.14 -29.65 -23.86
CA VAL A 776 -8.90 -30.56 -24.73
C VAL A 776 -8.11 -30.88 -25.99
N GLY A 777 -7.94 -32.17 -26.27
CA GLY A 777 -7.08 -32.69 -27.32
C GLY A 777 -5.60 -32.86 -26.93
N ARG A 778 -5.19 -32.40 -25.73
CA ARG A 778 -3.83 -32.55 -25.17
C ARG A 778 -3.80 -33.48 -23.96
N LEU A 779 -4.62 -33.20 -22.95
CA LEU A 779 -4.68 -33.94 -21.68
C LEU A 779 -6.05 -34.60 -21.42
N VAL A 780 -7.10 -34.18 -22.13
CA VAL A 780 -8.46 -34.73 -22.04
C VAL A 780 -9.15 -34.77 -23.40
N THR A 781 -10.03 -35.74 -23.64
CA THR A 781 -10.83 -35.80 -24.88
C THR A 781 -11.99 -34.80 -24.84
N VAL A 782 -12.55 -34.47 -26.00
CA VAL A 782 -13.75 -33.59 -26.05
C VAL A 782 -14.92 -34.27 -25.36
N GLU A 783 -15.07 -35.59 -25.54
CA GLU A 783 -16.11 -36.41 -24.96
C GLU A 783 -16.02 -36.41 -23.43
N ASP A 784 -14.82 -36.59 -22.87
CA ASP A 784 -14.62 -36.59 -21.41
C ASP A 784 -14.78 -35.19 -20.80
N TYR A 785 -14.34 -34.15 -21.51
CA TYR A 785 -14.58 -32.76 -21.07
C TYR A 785 -16.09 -32.45 -21.01
N GLN A 786 -16.86 -32.89 -22.00
CA GLN A 786 -18.30 -32.67 -22.05
C GLN A 786 -19.05 -33.34 -20.89
N ILE A 787 -18.57 -34.48 -20.39
CA ILE A 787 -19.13 -35.12 -19.20
C ILE A 787 -19.05 -34.18 -17.99
N VAL A 788 -17.90 -33.56 -17.75
CA VAL A 788 -17.69 -32.63 -16.63
C VAL A 788 -18.36 -31.28 -16.87
N GLU A 789 -18.34 -30.74 -18.10
CA GLU A 789 -19.08 -29.54 -18.48
C GLU A 789 -20.57 -29.68 -18.15
N ASN A 790 -21.18 -30.81 -18.55
CA ASN A 790 -22.60 -31.08 -18.30
C ASN A 790 -22.91 -31.21 -16.80
N ALA A 791 -21.99 -31.76 -16.01
CA ALA A 791 -22.12 -31.81 -14.55
C ALA A 791 -22.16 -30.39 -13.93
N TYR A 792 -21.29 -29.48 -14.39
CA TYR A 792 -21.31 -28.07 -13.94
C TYR A 792 -22.62 -27.37 -14.33
N LEU A 793 -23.12 -27.58 -15.55
CA LEU A 793 -24.38 -27.01 -16.01
C LEU A 793 -25.57 -27.54 -15.19
N ASP A 794 -25.61 -28.84 -14.88
CA ASP A 794 -26.64 -29.45 -14.02
C ASP A 794 -26.62 -28.83 -12.60
N ALA A 795 -25.43 -28.64 -12.02
CA ALA A 795 -25.27 -28.00 -10.71
C ALA A 795 -25.79 -26.55 -10.71
N ILE A 796 -25.50 -25.76 -11.75
CA ILE A 796 -26.04 -24.39 -11.90
C ILE A 796 -27.56 -24.43 -11.98
N ARG A 797 -28.12 -25.36 -12.77
CA ARG A 797 -29.56 -25.48 -12.96
C ARG A 797 -30.27 -25.83 -11.65
N ARG A 798 -29.79 -26.84 -10.93
CA ARG A 798 -30.31 -27.25 -9.61
C ARG A 798 -30.25 -26.12 -8.60
N PHE A 799 -29.13 -25.39 -8.59
CA PHE A 799 -28.95 -24.21 -7.74
C PHE A 799 -29.98 -23.12 -8.04
N CYS A 800 -30.18 -22.75 -9.31
CA CYS A 800 -31.14 -21.72 -9.69
C CYS A 800 -32.57 -22.12 -9.32
N VAL A 801 -32.95 -23.38 -9.58
CA VAL A 801 -34.28 -23.91 -9.22
C VAL A 801 -34.50 -23.88 -7.70
N ALA A 802 -33.53 -24.35 -6.92
CA ALA A 802 -33.62 -24.40 -5.46
C ALA A 802 -33.62 -23.00 -4.82
N ALA A 803 -32.90 -22.05 -5.41
CA ALA A 803 -32.88 -20.66 -4.97
C ALA A 803 -34.11 -19.84 -5.43
N GLY A 804 -35.01 -20.43 -6.23
CA GLY A 804 -36.18 -19.74 -6.78
C GLY A 804 -35.82 -18.65 -7.80
N VAL A 805 -34.78 -18.88 -8.60
CA VAL A 805 -34.22 -17.93 -9.57
C VAL A 805 -34.69 -18.30 -10.97
N ASP A 806 -35.61 -17.50 -11.52
CA ASP A 806 -36.13 -17.69 -12.87
C ASP A 806 -35.28 -16.99 -13.96
N SER A 807 -34.43 -16.04 -13.55
CA SER A 807 -33.52 -15.32 -14.46
C SER A 807 -32.29 -14.74 -13.76
N LEU A 808 -31.16 -14.72 -14.46
CA LEU A 808 -29.92 -14.03 -14.04
C LEU A 808 -29.50 -13.01 -15.10
N CYS A 809 -28.80 -11.94 -14.69
CA CYS A 809 -28.24 -10.95 -15.60
C CYS A 809 -26.73 -11.13 -15.76
N ILE A 810 -26.22 -10.94 -16.98
CA ILE A 810 -24.79 -10.90 -17.24
C ILE A 810 -24.17 -9.65 -16.59
N HIS A 811 -23.14 -9.85 -15.78
CA HIS A 811 -22.36 -8.78 -15.17
C HIS A 811 -20.85 -8.98 -15.35
N SER A 812 -20.08 -7.90 -15.48
CA SER A 812 -18.63 -7.94 -15.68
C SER A 812 -18.19 -8.76 -16.91
N LEU A 813 -18.87 -8.57 -18.04
CA LEU A 813 -18.63 -9.34 -19.27
C LEU A 813 -17.27 -8.97 -19.90
N GLU A 814 -16.39 -9.96 -19.98
CA GLU A 814 -15.18 -9.96 -20.79
C GLU A 814 -15.38 -10.85 -22.01
N ARG A 815 -15.16 -10.31 -23.21
CA ARG A 815 -15.31 -11.04 -24.46
C ARG A 815 -13.94 -11.38 -25.03
N ARG A 816 -13.63 -12.67 -25.18
CA ARG A 816 -12.41 -13.10 -25.88
C ARG A 816 -12.70 -13.35 -27.35
N GLU A 817 -13.74 -14.13 -27.66
CA GLU A 817 -14.02 -14.59 -29.03
C GLU A 817 -15.48 -14.34 -29.51
N SER A 818 -16.46 -14.20 -28.61
CA SER A 818 -17.88 -13.99 -28.98
C SER A 818 -18.35 -12.52 -28.86
N ARG A 819 -19.27 -12.11 -29.74
CA ARG A 819 -19.99 -10.82 -29.68
C ARG A 819 -21.48 -10.96 -29.33
N ASP A 820 -21.93 -12.17 -29.01
CA ASP A 820 -23.36 -12.51 -28.93
C ASP A 820 -24.04 -12.06 -27.62
N TYR A 821 -23.24 -11.66 -26.63
CA TYR A 821 -23.70 -11.30 -25.28
C TYR A 821 -23.40 -9.85 -24.95
N HIS A 822 -24.21 -9.19 -24.11
CA HIS A 822 -23.96 -7.82 -23.64
C HIS A 822 -24.12 -7.65 -22.12
N GLU A 823 -23.46 -6.64 -21.56
CA GLU A 823 -23.54 -6.29 -20.14
C GLU A 823 -24.99 -5.96 -19.76
N GLY A 824 -25.47 -6.52 -18.65
CA GLY A 824 -26.83 -6.36 -18.17
C GLY A 824 -27.87 -7.22 -18.90
N GLN A 825 -27.48 -8.09 -19.81
CA GLN A 825 -28.40 -8.98 -20.53
C GLN A 825 -29.10 -9.94 -19.57
N PRO A 826 -30.45 -9.96 -19.52
CA PRO A 826 -31.19 -10.95 -18.75
C PRO A 826 -31.20 -12.30 -19.47
N LEU A 827 -31.10 -13.37 -18.71
CA LEU A 827 -31.05 -14.75 -19.18
C LEU A 827 -32.06 -15.58 -18.40
N ASP A 828 -32.87 -16.36 -19.11
CA ASP A 828 -33.63 -17.48 -18.55
C ASP A 828 -32.70 -18.68 -18.28
N LEU A 829 -33.22 -19.77 -17.70
CA LEU A 829 -32.43 -20.96 -17.36
C LEU A 829 -31.65 -21.54 -18.55
N ASP A 830 -32.27 -21.59 -19.73
CA ASP A 830 -31.61 -22.07 -20.94
C ASP A 830 -30.53 -21.08 -21.42
N GLY A 831 -30.78 -19.78 -21.28
CA GLY A 831 -29.80 -18.72 -21.53
C GLY A 831 -28.59 -18.81 -20.58
N ILE A 832 -28.83 -19.10 -19.30
CA ILE A 832 -27.80 -19.31 -18.28
C ILE A 832 -26.90 -20.48 -18.67
N GLU A 833 -27.47 -21.62 -19.08
CA GLU A 833 -26.69 -22.79 -19.50
C GLU A 833 -25.78 -22.49 -20.70
N ARG A 834 -26.29 -21.77 -21.72
CA ARG A 834 -25.48 -21.38 -22.88
C ARG A 834 -24.32 -20.46 -22.50
N VAL A 835 -24.58 -19.46 -21.66
CA VAL A 835 -23.55 -18.52 -21.21
C VAL A 835 -22.52 -19.20 -20.31
N ALA A 836 -22.96 -20.09 -19.42
CA ALA A 836 -22.08 -20.88 -18.57
C ALA A 836 -21.17 -21.80 -19.40
N ARG A 837 -21.69 -22.43 -20.46
CA ARG A 837 -20.89 -23.21 -21.41
C ARG A 837 -19.78 -22.37 -22.06
N ASP A 838 -20.12 -21.19 -22.56
CA ASP A 838 -19.14 -20.30 -23.19
C ASP A 838 -18.12 -19.76 -22.17
N ALA A 839 -18.52 -19.61 -20.90
CA ALA A 839 -17.61 -19.26 -19.81
C ALA A 839 -16.62 -20.40 -19.48
N LEU A 840 -17.12 -21.63 -19.32
CA LEU A 840 -16.30 -22.82 -19.03
C LEU A 840 -15.32 -23.14 -20.17
N ARG A 841 -15.66 -22.74 -21.40
CA ARG A 841 -14.82 -22.90 -22.60
C ARG A 841 -13.86 -21.73 -22.86
N ASN A 842 -13.77 -20.77 -21.94
CA ASN A 842 -12.93 -19.57 -22.06
C ASN A 842 -13.27 -18.67 -23.28
N VAL A 843 -14.49 -18.75 -23.83
CA VAL A 843 -14.94 -17.91 -24.96
C VAL A 843 -15.30 -16.49 -24.45
N ILE A 844 -15.89 -16.45 -23.26
CA ILE A 844 -16.23 -15.24 -22.51
C ILE A 844 -15.88 -15.44 -21.03
N TRP A 845 -15.86 -14.37 -20.26
CA TRP A 845 -15.91 -14.43 -18.80
C TRP A 845 -17.00 -13.48 -18.32
N CYS A 846 -17.82 -13.91 -17.37
CA CYS A 846 -18.82 -13.06 -16.75
C CYS A 846 -19.27 -13.62 -15.40
N LYS A 847 -20.00 -12.80 -14.66
CA LYS A 847 -20.84 -13.23 -13.54
C LYS A 847 -22.29 -13.25 -13.98
N LEU A 848 -23.06 -14.21 -13.49
CA LEU A 848 -24.50 -14.26 -13.65
C LEU A 848 -25.12 -13.89 -12.30
N VAL A 849 -25.80 -12.76 -12.24
CA VAL A 849 -26.18 -12.11 -10.98
C VAL A 849 -27.67 -11.79 -10.95
N SER A 850 -28.29 -11.98 -9.80
CA SER A 850 -29.59 -11.46 -9.40
C SER A 850 -29.49 -10.83 -8.00
N GLU A 851 -30.59 -10.31 -7.47
CA GLU A 851 -30.61 -9.76 -6.11
C GLU A 851 -30.34 -10.80 -5.02
N THR A 852 -30.67 -12.08 -5.28
CA THR A 852 -30.65 -13.15 -4.27
C THR A 852 -29.67 -14.27 -4.58
N ALA A 853 -29.12 -14.33 -5.80
CA ALA A 853 -28.21 -15.37 -6.24
C ALA A 853 -27.15 -14.88 -7.24
N GLU A 854 -25.95 -15.42 -7.14
CA GLU A 854 -24.84 -15.20 -8.06
C GLU A 854 -24.18 -16.53 -8.46
N VAL A 855 -23.86 -16.66 -9.74
CA VAL A 855 -22.98 -17.70 -10.29
C VAL A 855 -21.77 -16.99 -10.89
N HIS A 856 -20.56 -17.33 -10.45
CA HIS A 856 -19.36 -16.79 -11.05
C HIS A 856 -18.25 -17.82 -11.19
N PHE A 857 -17.47 -17.67 -12.26
CA PHE A 857 -16.37 -18.56 -12.62
C PHE A 857 -15.06 -17.94 -12.16
N GLY A 858 -14.39 -18.57 -11.20
CA GLY A 858 -13.14 -18.09 -10.65
C GLY A 858 -11.93 -18.38 -11.56
N TYR A 859 -10.92 -17.51 -11.50
CA TYR A 859 -9.63 -17.73 -12.15
C TYR A 859 -8.76 -18.80 -11.44
N ASP A 860 -9.27 -19.34 -10.33
CA ASP A 860 -8.74 -20.44 -9.54
C ASP A 860 -9.35 -21.80 -9.94
N TYR A 861 -10.09 -21.85 -11.06
CA TYR A 861 -10.77 -23.02 -11.60
C TYR A 861 -11.93 -23.55 -10.73
N TYR A 862 -12.43 -22.73 -9.80
CA TYR A 862 -13.66 -23.01 -9.05
C TYR A 862 -14.86 -22.27 -9.65
N MET A 863 -16.01 -22.92 -9.62
CA MET A 863 -17.30 -22.27 -9.83
C MET A 863 -17.93 -21.96 -8.48
N TYR A 864 -18.36 -20.72 -8.30
CA TYR A 864 -18.96 -20.24 -7.07
C TYR A 864 -20.46 -20.01 -7.25
N LEU A 865 -21.23 -20.61 -6.34
CA LEU A 865 -22.67 -20.44 -6.22
C LEU A 865 -22.96 -19.71 -4.91
N VAL A 866 -23.46 -18.48 -4.99
CA VAL A 866 -23.71 -17.63 -3.83
C VAL A 866 -25.20 -17.34 -3.79
N SER A 867 -25.88 -17.62 -2.68
CA SER A 867 -27.30 -17.33 -2.53
C SER A 867 -27.62 -16.84 -1.12
N SER A 868 -28.60 -15.96 -1.01
CA SER A 868 -29.21 -15.59 0.28
C SER A 868 -30.18 -16.65 0.81
N VAL A 869 -30.50 -17.66 0.00
CA VAL A 869 -31.36 -18.81 0.32
C VAL A 869 -30.51 -20.08 0.36
N ASP A 870 -30.76 -20.95 1.33
CA ASP A 870 -30.03 -22.21 1.47
C ASP A 870 -30.43 -23.20 0.37
N ALA A 871 -29.51 -23.44 -0.57
CA ALA A 871 -29.66 -24.37 -1.69
C ALA A 871 -28.86 -25.68 -1.50
N GLU A 872 -28.34 -25.93 -0.29
CA GLU A 872 -27.43 -27.05 -0.01
C GLU A 872 -28.07 -28.41 -0.33
N SER A 873 -29.33 -28.61 0.03
CA SER A 873 -30.06 -29.86 -0.23
C SER A 873 -30.15 -30.22 -1.73
N ALA A 874 -30.29 -29.25 -2.61
CA ALA A 874 -30.37 -29.48 -4.05
C ALA A 874 -29.01 -29.76 -4.69
N LEU A 875 -27.94 -29.23 -4.11
CA LEU A 875 -26.56 -29.46 -4.57
C LEU A 875 -25.99 -30.80 -4.08
N LEU A 876 -26.50 -31.35 -2.97
CA LEU A 876 -26.16 -32.70 -2.51
C LEU A 876 -26.61 -33.81 -3.48
N GLU A 877 -27.57 -33.53 -4.35
CA GLU A 877 -28.04 -34.44 -5.40
C GLU A 877 -27.39 -34.17 -6.77
N ALA A 878 -26.43 -33.24 -6.87
CA ALA A 878 -25.69 -32.97 -8.10
C ALA A 878 -24.74 -34.13 -8.44
N ASP A 879 -24.24 -34.14 -9.68
CA ASP A 879 -23.38 -35.21 -10.18
C ASP A 879 -22.14 -35.43 -9.29
N PRO A 880 -21.86 -36.67 -8.85
CA PRO A 880 -20.77 -36.99 -7.93
C PRO A 880 -19.37 -36.73 -8.51
N LEU A 881 -19.25 -36.43 -9.81
CA LEU A 881 -18.02 -35.97 -10.43
C LEU A 881 -17.56 -34.60 -9.93
N LEU A 882 -18.47 -33.77 -9.39
CA LEU A 882 -18.13 -32.46 -8.84
C LEU A 882 -17.83 -32.54 -7.35
N ASN A 883 -16.71 -31.96 -6.94
CA ASN A 883 -16.41 -31.74 -5.53
C ASN A 883 -17.06 -30.43 -5.07
N ILE A 884 -18.24 -30.53 -4.45
CA ILE A 884 -19.00 -29.37 -3.95
C ILE A 884 -18.68 -29.19 -2.47
N GLN A 885 -18.13 -28.03 -2.12
CA GLN A 885 -17.76 -27.70 -0.74
C GLN A 885 -18.43 -26.41 -0.28
N ARG A 886 -18.91 -26.43 0.97
CA ARG A 886 -19.39 -25.21 1.62
C ARG A 886 -18.18 -24.43 2.14
N TYR A 887 -17.99 -23.24 1.61
CA TYR A 887 -16.91 -22.36 2.01
C TYR A 887 -17.40 -20.92 2.16
N ARG A 888 -16.80 -20.16 3.08
CA ARG A 888 -17.05 -18.72 3.20
C ARG A 888 -16.35 -18.04 2.03
N SER A 889 -17.11 -17.61 1.01
CA SER A 889 -16.55 -17.04 -0.22
C SER A 889 -15.36 -16.11 0.07
N PRO A 890 -14.21 -16.25 -0.62
CA PRO A 890 -13.04 -15.39 -0.44
C PRO A 890 -13.31 -13.93 -0.85
N TYR A 891 -14.47 -13.68 -1.48
CA TYR A 891 -14.97 -12.35 -1.81
C TYR A 891 -15.90 -11.75 -0.74
N LEU A 892 -16.28 -12.54 0.28
CA LEU A 892 -16.88 -12.06 1.53
C LEU A 892 -15.76 -11.56 2.45
N ARG A 893 -15.98 -10.40 3.08
CA ARG A 893 -15.01 -9.81 4.02
C ARG A 893 -14.72 -10.77 5.18
N GLU A 894 -13.47 -10.79 5.62
CA GLU A 894 -13.13 -11.09 7.00
C GLU A 894 -13.89 -10.12 7.89
N GLU A 895 -15.02 -10.56 8.45
CA GLU A 895 -15.49 -9.97 9.70
C GLU A 895 -14.52 -10.43 10.79
N GLU A 896 -13.76 -9.47 11.28
CA GLU A 896 -12.79 -9.57 12.38
C GLU A 896 -13.44 -10.21 13.63
N GLU A 897 -12.77 -11.23 14.18
CA GLU A 897 -12.96 -11.73 15.56
C GLU A 897 -12.68 -10.65 16.62
#